data_AF-A0A1C3W8A2-F1
#
_entry.id   AF-A0A1C3W8A2-F1
#
_cell.length_a   1.000
_cell.length_b   1.000
_cell.length_c   1.000
_cell.angle_alpha   90.00
_cell.angle_beta   90.00
_cell.angle_gamma   90.00
#
_symmetry.space_group_name_H-M   'P 1'
#
loop_
_entity.id
_entity.type
_entity.pdbx_description
1 polymer ?
#
loop_
_entity_poly.entity_id
_entity_poly.type
_entity_poly.pdbx_seq_one_letter_code
_entity_poly.pdbx_strand_id
1 'polypeptide(L)'
;MRTALTKFRSLRKDRNGGIAIMAALCLPIVIGFTALSVEYGYGLLVKDQNQRTADLASYAGALAYSDTKSEDRMKMAALQVAKLNGIDDADVAVSLTSSPKDANAQAVRVTITTANTLFLAPVLGVSSKLDIGAEAYSSLGATGSGCIIALDKSGSGVTLSGGVHVGASKCAVNSNADLVAPCGTKITAKNATYYSGSSQPCPWTSNIVQADGSPAPVTKQYTSDPLEGNSEVAALNQRFTDNRNASWPAKTSVKKGTDIEFGGSVSPKDTAAAIEVVGCSYNPSNYNQYWTAKWDITCSDTKISIGSLLVHGNIQVTFNLSGTKNTTYDFSGKIQNDFGTKLQFGAGTFNVAKGVYGADLTFGVGSFHFGIGDNPCGDARYSLCSSGKVTIDGPSTFILDAGFYTGDGATLKLGAGNSNSYIIGTSSGDNAIGLGGGSVTSMADASSGTGVFRVNGDINGGGGGSCITIPASAQHDISGSVNLAGGARLGDGIYTVDGYFSVNTGGASCSDSVAVSGKNVTIIISGVETPSDWECKGKAFCLTGGNAITLTAPQTGSYANLAVIGPQTSKNTTGAEITSGGRGKISGAFYFPNGLIDFGGGGQIGDAATGCLQLIGASISLSGGSQAMSECTLSRTQSKVTLVQ
;
A
#
# COMPACT_ATOMS: atom_id res chain seq x y z
N MET A 1 78.53 -19.69 66.63
CA MET A 1 78.18 -18.30 67.02
C MET A 1 79.01 -17.21 66.34
N ARG A 2 80.32 -17.40 66.04
CA ARG A 2 81.16 -16.33 65.43
C ARG A 2 80.85 -15.99 63.95
N THR A 3 80.20 -16.87 63.20
CA THR A 3 79.83 -16.65 61.77
C THR A 3 78.55 -15.83 61.56
N ALA A 4 77.65 -15.77 62.56
CA ALA A 4 76.40 -14.99 62.48
C ALA A 4 76.63 -13.48 62.71
N LEU A 5 77.60 -13.14 63.58
CA LEU A 5 77.96 -11.75 63.90
C LEU A 5 78.67 -11.04 62.74
N THR A 6 79.40 -11.76 61.89
CA THR A 6 80.08 -11.21 60.71
C THR A 6 79.10 -10.84 59.59
N LYS A 7 78.04 -11.62 59.38
CA LYS A 7 76.95 -11.26 58.43
C LYS A 7 76.16 -10.03 58.89
N PHE A 8 75.95 -9.86 60.19
CA PHE A 8 75.25 -8.69 60.74
C PHE A 8 76.01 -7.37 60.54
N ARG A 9 77.34 -7.41 60.56
CA ARG A 9 78.19 -6.24 60.25
C ARG A 9 78.22 -5.91 58.76
N SER A 10 78.11 -6.88 57.86
CA SER A 10 78.01 -6.61 56.42
C SER A 10 76.65 -6.02 56.05
N LEU A 11 75.56 -6.53 56.63
CA LEU A 11 74.20 -5.97 56.48
C LEU A 11 74.09 -4.51 56.94
N ARG A 12 74.80 -4.14 58.01
CA ARG A 12 74.77 -2.76 58.56
C ARG A 12 75.55 -1.74 57.72
N LYS A 13 76.44 -2.18 56.82
CA LYS A 13 77.14 -1.33 55.84
C LYS A 13 76.50 -1.38 54.45
N ASP A 14 75.48 -2.21 54.26
CA ASP A 14 74.86 -2.44 52.97
C ASP A 14 73.83 -1.34 52.67
N ARG A 15 74.17 -0.45 51.72
CA ARG A 15 73.29 0.64 51.27
C ARG A 15 72.08 0.12 50.48
N ASN A 16 72.06 -1.16 50.11
CA ASN A 16 70.91 -1.79 49.45
C ASN A 16 69.71 -1.98 50.40
N GLY A 17 69.89 -1.89 51.72
CA GLY A 17 68.79 -2.01 52.69
C GLY A 17 67.74 -0.89 52.63
N GLY A 18 68.14 0.32 52.23
CA GLY A 18 67.20 1.42 52.01
C GLY A 18 66.27 1.19 50.81
N ILE A 19 66.80 0.55 49.75
CA ILE A 19 66.02 0.15 48.57
C ILE A 19 65.00 -0.94 48.97
N ALA A 20 65.37 -1.86 49.86
CA ALA A 20 64.45 -2.90 50.34
C ALA A 20 63.24 -2.33 51.11
N ILE A 21 63.44 -1.29 51.94
CA ILE A 21 62.34 -0.63 52.67
C ILE A 21 61.43 0.14 51.71
N MET A 22 62.00 0.90 50.77
CA MET A 22 61.23 1.60 49.75
C MET A 22 60.46 0.63 48.85
N ALA A 23 61.08 -0.48 48.43
CA ALA A 23 60.43 -1.53 47.67
C ALA A 23 59.29 -2.19 48.46
N ALA A 24 59.47 -2.47 49.75
CA ALA A 24 58.43 -3.03 50.61
C ALA A 24 57.23 -2.08 50.78
N LEU A 25 57.45 -0.76 50.82
CA LEU A 25 56.39 0.25 50.90
C LEU A 25 55.71 0.51 49.55
N CYS A 26 56.44 0.44 48.45
CA CYS A 26 55.89 0.65 47.11
C CYS A 26 55.18 -0.59 46.55
N LEU A 27 55.54 -1.80 46.98
CA LEU A 27 54.99 -3.05 46.45
C LEU A 27 53.45 -3.15 46.59
N PRO A 28 52.83 -2.85 47.74
CA PRO A 28 51.36 -2.83 47.85
C PRO A 28 50.70 -1.82 46.91
N ILE A 29 51.34 -0.67 46.66
CA ILE A 29 50.83 0.36 45.74
C ILE A 29 50.83 -0.17 44.31
N VAL A 30 51.93 -0.77 43.87
CA VAL A 30 52.03 -1.38 42.52
C VAL A 30 51.02 -2.51 42.35
N ILE A 31 50.90 -3.40 43.36
CA ILE A 31 49.92 -4.48 43.36
C ILE A 31 48.50 -3.92 43.25
N GLY A 32 48.17 -2.86 43.98
CA GLY A 32 46.87 -2.20 43.90
C GLY A 32 46.55 -1.64 42.52
N PHE A 33 47.49 -0.97 41.86
CA PHE A 33 47.29 -0.49 40.50
C PHE A 33 47.15 -1.64 39.50
N THR A 34 47.88 -2.74 39.67
CA THR A 34 47.74 -3.93 38.80
C THR A 34 46.41 -4.64 39.02
N ALA A 35 45.95 -4.75 40.27
CA ALA A 35 44.65 -5.34 40.61
C ALA A 35 43.51 -4.52 39.97
N LEU A 36 43.57 -3.19 40.06
CA LEU A 36 42.60 -2.31 39.41
C LEU A 36 42.65 -2.41 37.88
N SER A 37 43.84 -2.47 37.29
CA SER A 37 43.96 -2.46 35.83
C SER A 37 43.51 -3.79 35.22
N VAL A 38 43.91 -4.91 35.81
CA VAL A 38 43.67 -6.24 35.25
C VAL A 38 42.35 -6.82 35.73
N GLU A 39 42.12 -6.86 37.05
CA GLU A 39 41.01 -7.63 37.61
C GLU A 39 39.70 -6.84 37.54
N TYR A 40 39.73 -5.54 37.85
CA TYR A 40 38.56 -4.69 37.64
C TYR A 40 38.31 -4.44 36.15
N GLY A 41 39.36 -4.31 35.33
CA GLY A 41 39.23 -4.27 33.87
C GLY A 41 38.55 -5.52 33.30
N TYR A 42 38.96 -6.71 33.75
CA TYR A 42 38.28 -7.97 33.39
C TYR A 42 36.85 -8.02 33.92
N GLY A 43 36.60 -7.51 35.13
CA GLY A 43 35.24 -7.39 35.67
C GLY A 43 34.31 -6.53 34.81
N LEU A 44 34.81 -5.44 34.22
CA LEU A 44 34.04 -4.62 33.27
C LEU A 44 33.72 -5.38 31.97
N LEU A 45 34.65 -6.21 31.48
CA LEU A 45 34.40 -7.06 30.31
C LEU A 45 33.31 -8.09 30.59
N VAL A 46 33.38 -8.76 31.74
CA VAL A 46 32.34 -9.72 32.18
C VAL A 46 31.00 -9.00 32.35
N LYS A 47 30.99 -7.77 32.85
CA LYS A 47 29.76 -6.96 32.94
C LYS A 47 29.13 -6.70 31.56
N ASP A 48 29.93 -6.36 30.54
CA ASP A 48 29.41 -6.16 29.17
C ASP A 48 28.83 -7.45 28.58
N GLN A 49 29.51 -8.59 28.80
CA GLN A 49 29.03 -9.90 28.37
C GLN A 49 27.72 -10.31 29.07
N ASN A 50 27.64 -10.09 30.38
CA ASN A 50 26.44 -10.35 31.16
C ASN A 50 25.28 -9.45 30.71
N GLN A 51 25.54 -8.17 30.39
CA GLN A 51 24.50 -7.25 29.92
C GLN A 51 23.93 -7.68 28.57
N ARG A 52 24.77 -8.02 27.59
CA ARG A 52 24.30 -8.53 26.28
C ARG A 52 23.48 -9.81 26.43
N THR A 53 23.90 -10.70 27.32
CA THR A 53 23.19 -11.95 27.58
C THR A 53 21.86 -11.70 28.27
N ALA A 54 21.81 -10.78 29.24
CA ALA A 54 20.58 -10.38 29.92
C ALA A 54 19.59 -9.74 28.93
N ASP A 55 20.06 -8.89 28.02
CA ASP A 55 19.24 -8.27 26.98
C ASP A 55 18.62 -9.33 26.07
N LEU A 56 19.41 -10.26 25.55
CA LEU A 56 18.95 -11.37 24.71
C LEU A 56 17.97 -12.30 25.46
N ALA A 57 18.29 -12.66 26.70
CA ALA A 57 17.46 -13.54 27.52
C ALA A 57 16.11 -12.89 27.88
N SER A 58 16.11 -11.59 28.23
CA SER A 58 14.87 -10.85 28.51
C SER A 58 13.97 -10.78 27.28
N TYR A 59 14.56 -10.55 26.10
CA TYR A 59 13.83 -10.46 24.84
C TYR A 59 13.20 -11.81 24.46
N ALA A 60 13.98 -12.90 24.53
CA ALA A 60 13.49 -14.25 24.24
C ALA A 60 12.41 -14.70 25.22
N GLY A 61 12.58 -14.40 26.52
CA GLY A 61 11.57 -14.65 27.55
C GLY A 61 10.28 -13.87 27.27
N ALA A 62 10.39 -12.59 26.96
CA ALA A 62 9.24 -11.75 26.62
C ALA A 62 8.52 -12.22 25.36
N LEU A 63 9.24 -12.68 24.33
CA LEU A 63 8.62 -13.26 23.12
C LEU A 63 7.83 -14.52 23.45
N ALA A 64 8.45 -15.47 24.17
CA ALA A 64 7.80 -16.70 24.59
C ALA A 64 6.58 -16.44 25.49
N TYR A 65 6.69 -15.50 26.44
CA TYR A 65 5.56 -15.09 27.27
C TYR A 65 4.46 -14.45 26.44
N SER A 66 4.81 -13.62 25.47
CA SER A 66 3.81 -12.89 24.71
C SER A 66 2.96 -13.81 23.82
N ASP A 67 3.56 -14.86 23.29
CA ASP A 67 2.88 -15.88 22.46
C ASP A 67 2.06 -16.87 23.29
N THR A 68 2.56 -17.27 24.46
CA THR A 68 1.98 -18.39 25.24
C THR A 68 1.20 -17.97 26.48
N LYS A 69 1.39 -16.73 26.95
CA LYS A 69 0.93 -16.22 28.26
C LYS A 69 1.33 -17.09 29.45
N SER A 70 2.42 -17.86 29.32
CA SER A 70 2.90 -18.80 30.34
C SER A 70 4.25 -18.35 30.91
N GLU A 71 4.31 -18.14 32.22
CA GLU A 71 5.56 -17.81 32.92
C GLU A 71 6.58 -18.95 32.86
N ASP A 72 6.14 -20.21 32.79
CA ASP A 72 7.06 -21.35 32.67
C ASP A 72 7.77 -21.35 31.31
N ARG A 73 7.01 -21.08 30.24
CA ARG A 73 7.57 -20.94 28.87
C ARG A 73 8.50 -19.74 28.76
N MET A 74 8.15 -18.63 29.41
CA MET A 74 9.00 -17.44 29.54
C MET A 74 10.33 -17.76 30.20
N LYS A 75 10.31 -18.39 31.39
CA LYS A 75 11.51 -18.76 32.14
C LYS A 75 12.39 -19.72 31.36
N MET A 76 11.79 -20.77 30.77
CA MET A 76 12.54 -21.73 29.95
C MET A 76 13.25 -21.06 28.77
N ALA A 77 12.59 -20.16 28.04
CA ALA A 77 13.19 -19.48 26.90
C ALA A 77 14.34 -18.55 27.31
N ALA A 78 14.17 -17.77 28.38
CA ALA A 78 15.20 -16.89 28.90
C ALA A 78 16.43 -17.67 29.42
N LEU A 79 16.21 -18.75 30.19
CA LEU A 79 17.27 -19.62 30.70
C LEU A 79 18.02 -20.33 29.57
N GLN A 80 17.31 -20.82 28.56
CA GLN A 80 17.94 -21.45 27.40
C GLN A 80 18.89 -20.50 26.66
N VAL A 81 18.50 -19.23 26.48
CA VAL A 81 19.37 -18.22 25.87
C VAL A 81 20.58 -17.90 26.75
N ALA A 82 20.39 -17.77 28.06
CA ALA A 82 21.50 -17.55 28.99
C ALA A 82 22.52 -18.70 28.95
N LYS A 83 22.03 -19.95 28.96
CA LYS A 83 22.84 -21.17 28.86
C LYS A 83 23.61 -21.26 27.54
N LEU A 84 22.99 -20.89 26.43
CA LEU A 84 23.67 -20.83 25.12
C LEU A 84 24.80 -19.80 25.08
N ASN A 85 24.74 -18.78 25.94
CA ASN A 85 25.78 -17.77 26.09
C ASN A 85 26.74 -18.06 27.26
N GLY A 86 26.70 -19.28 27.82
CA GLY A 86 27.66 -19.75 28.82
C GLY A 86 27.36 -19.33 30.26
N ILE A 87 26.13 -18.92 30.58
CA ILE A 87 25.68 -18.60 31.94
C ILE A 87 24.82 -19.75 32.47
N ASP A 88 25.14 -20.25 33.67
CA ASP A 88 24.38 -21.32 34.32
C ASP A 88 23.04 -20.82 34.87
N ASP A 89 22.03 -21.70 34.89
CA ASP A 89 20.67 -21.36 35.34
C ASP A 89 20.64 -20.81 36.78
N ALA A 90 21.60 -21.19 37.62
CA ALA A 90 21.73 -20.72 39.01
C ALA A 90 22.10 -19.22 39.11
N ASP A 91 22.71 -18.67 38.08
CA ASP A 91 23.19 -17.28 38.03
C ASP A 91 22.15 -16.34 37.38
N VAL A 92 20.99 -16.87 36.97
CA VAL A 92 19.95 -16.14 36.22
C VAL A 92 18.64 -16.09 37.00
N ALA A 93 18.14 -14.90 37.27
CA ALA A 93 16.80 -14.69 37.81
C ALA A 93 15.90 -14.09 36.73
N VAL A 94 14.74 -14.72 36.47
CA VAL A 94 13.75 -14.28 35.48
C VAL A 94 12.41 -14.06 36.16
N SER A 95 11.83 -12.87 36.01
CA SER A 95 10.51 -12.54 36.56
C SER A 95 9.70 -11.64 35.64
N LEU A 96 8.38 -11.66 35.83
CA LEU A 96 7.46 -10.71 35.21
C LEU A 96 7.21 -9.56 36.20
N THR A 97 7.40 -8.32 35.75
CA THR A 97 7.26 -7.12 36.59
C THR A 97 6.62 -5.99 35.78
N SER A 98 6.33 -4.85 36.41
CA SER A 98 5.98 -3.61 35.70
C SER A 98 7.17 -3.11 34.88
N SER A 99 6.90 -2.61 33.68
CA SER A 99 7.90 -2.06 32.77
C SER A 99 8.46 -0.74 33.32
N PRO A 100 9.79 -0.56 33.37
CA PRO A 100 10.39 0.71 33.80
C PRO A 100 10.00 1.90 32.92
N LYS A 101 9.64 1.63 31.66
CA LYS A 101 9.20 2.64 30.67
C LYS A 101 7.71 2.99 30.80
N ASP A 102 6.90 2.06 31.30
CA ASP A 102 5.45 2.22 31.46
C ASP A 102 4.99 1.35 32.64
N ALA A 103 4.64 1.99 33.76
CA ALA A 103 4.22 1.31 34.97
C ALA A 103 2.94 0.44 34.79
N ASN A 104 2.18 0.67 33.70
CA ASN A 104 0.99 -0.10 33.35
C ASN A 104 1.26 -1.23 32.35
N ALA A 105 2.46 -1.30 31.77
CA ALA A 105 2.89 -2.39 30.92
C ALA A 105 3.65 -3.44 31.75
N GLN A 106 3.53 -4.71 31.38
CA GLN A 106 4.37 -5.76 31.96
C GLN A 106 5.68 -5.85 31.19
N ALA A 107 6.76 -6.18 31.86
CA ALA A 107 8.05 -6.47 31.27
C ALA A 107 8.61 -7.76 31.87
N VAL A 108 9.34 -8.50 31.04
CA VAL A 108 10.18 -9.59 31.52
C VAL A 108 11.50 -8.98 31.97
N ARG A 109 11.79 -9.13 33.25
CA ARG A 109 13.04 -8.72 33.89
C ARG A 109 13.95 -9.93 33.99
N VAL A 110 15.17 -9.78 33.49
CA VAL A 110 16.24 -10.78 33.65
C VAL A 110 17.41 -10.14 34.38
N THR A 111 17.86 -10.81 35.43
CA THR A 111 19.06 -10.43 36.19
C THR A 111 20.06 -11.57 36.10
N ILE A 112 21.29 -11.25 35.70
CA ILE A 112 22.41 -12.19 35.65
C ILE A 112 23.45 -11.77 36.67
N THR A 113 23.89 -12.69 37.53
CA THR A 113 24.93 -12.43 38.54
C THR A 113 25.99 -13.52 38.48
N THR A 114 27.16 -13.20 37.94
CA THR A 114 28.29 -14.14 37.88
C THR A 114 29.37 -13.75 38.87
N ALA A 115 30.00 -14.74 39.53
CA ALA A 115 31.12 -14.50 40.44
C ALA A 115 32.47 -14.54 39.72
N ASN A 116 33.22 -13.45 39.80
CA ASN A 116 34.61 -13.39 39.33
C ASN A 116 35.59 -13.58 40.51
N THR A 117 36.63 -14.38 40.32
CA THR A 117 37.65 -14.64 41.35
C THR A 117 38.80 -13.63 41.21
N LEU A 118 39.11 -12.93 42.30
CA LEU A 118 40.22 -11.99 42.39
C LEU A 118 41.45 -12.66 43.01
N PHE A 119 42.61 -12.45 42.42
CA PHE A 119 43.90 -13.01 42.81
C PHE A 119 44.84 -11.97 43.44
N LEU A 120 44.84 -10.73 42.95
CA LEU A 120 45.72 -9.65 43.41
C LEU A 120 45.07 -8.80 44.50
N ALA A 121 43.80 -8.45 44.35
CA ALA A 121 43.06 -7.64 45.32
C ALA A 121 43.08 -8.20 46.78
N PRO A 122 43.06 -9.53 47.03
CA PRO A 122 43.15 -10.06 48.39
C PRO A 122 44.44 -9.73 49.14
N VAL A 123 45.54 -9.46 48.43
CA VAL A 123 46.80 -9.00 49.05
C VAL A 123 46.61 -7.66 49.78
N LEU A 124 45.59 -6.88 49.38
CA LEU A 124 45.21 -5.62 49.99
C LEU A 124 44.06 -5.75 51.00
N GLY A 125 43.65 -6.97 51.35
CA GLY A 125 42.56 -7.23 52.30
C GLY A 125 41.15 -7.14 51.69
N VAL A 126 41.03 -7.11 50.37
CA VAL A 126 39.74 -7.19 49.66
C VAL A 126 39.28 -8.65 49.56
N SER A 127 37.97 -8.89 49.50
CA SER A 127 37.42 -10.23 49.21
C SER A 127 38.02 -10.85 47.95
N SER A 128 38.23 -12.17 47.94
CA SER A 128 38.70 -12.93 46.77
C SER A 128 37.62 -13.20 45.73
N LYS A 129 36.39 -12.75 45.97
CA LYS A 129 35.27 -12.86 45.03
C LYS A 129 34.62 -11.51 44.80
N LEU A 130 34.29 -11.24 43.54
CA LEU A 130 33.55 -10.08 43.08
C LEU A 130 32.34 -10.54 42.28
N ASP A 131 31.14 -10.28 42.79
CA ASP A 131 29.90 -10.57 42.07
C ASP A 131 29.61 -9.46 41.06
N ILE A 132 29.34 -9.84 39.82
CA ILE A 132 29.12 -8.93 38.70
C ILE A 132 27.69 -9.11 38.21
N GLY A 133 26.85 -8.16 38.57
CA GLY A 133 25.44 -8.11 38.18
C GLY A 133 25.21 -7.37 36.85
N ALA A 134 24.27 -7.89 36.06
CA ALA A 134 23.67 -7.21 34.92
C ALA A 134 22.15 -7.40 34.94
N GLU A 135 21.42 -6.42 34.41
CA GLU A 135 19.96 -6.40 34.48
C GLU A 135 19.36 -5.84 33.20
N ALA A 136 18.31 -6.49 32.69
CA ALA A 136 17.64 -6.11 31.46
C ALA A 136 16.12 -6.26 31.59
N TYR A 137 15.39 -5.39 30.89
CA TYR A 137 13.94 -5.41 30.81
C TYR A 137 13.50 -5.50 29.35
N SER A 138 12.56 -6.39 29.06
CA SER A 138 11.86 -6.43 27.78
C SER A 138 10.38 -6.20 28.00
N SER A 139 9.90 -5.02 27.59
CA SER A 139 8.50 -4.64 27.77
C SER A 139 7.63 -5.41 26.79
N LEU A 140 6.57 -5.99 27.32
CA LEU A 140 5.45 -6.51 26.57
C LEU A 140 4.61 -5.30 26.19
N GLY A 141 4.47 -5.02 24.89
CA GLY A 141 3.62 -3.92 24.44
C GLY A 141 2.22 -4.06 25.05
N ALA A 142 1.77 -3.03 25.77
CA ALA A 142 0.42 -2.98 26.27
C ALA A 142 -0.52 -2.89 25.06
N THR A 143 -1.02 -4.05 24.62
CA THR A 143 -1.99 -4.20 23.54
C THR A 143 -3.33 -3.63 23.98
N GLY A 144 -3.46 -2.30 23.96
CA GLY A 144 -4.74 -1.71 23.62
C GLY A 144 -4.94 -1.94 22.12
N SER A 145 -5.68 -2.98 21.75
CA SER A 145 -6.05 -3.21 20.36
C SER A 145 -6.93 -2.02 19.92
N GLY A 146 -6.31 -1.05 19.25
CA GLY A 146 -6.92 0.20 18.85
C GLY A 146 -7.62 0.08 17.52
N CYS A 147 -8.89 0.48 17.45
CA CYS A 147 -9.57 0.65 16.16
C CYS A 147 -9.18 1.95 15.46
N ILE A 148 -8.73 2.91 16.24
CA ILE A 148 -8.31 4.23 15.80
C ILE A 148 -7.00 4.51 16.50
N ILE A 149 -5.92 4.68 15.73
CA ILE A 149 -4.57 4.86 16.25
C ILE A 149 -3.93 6.07 15.58
N ALA A 150 -3.62 7.10 16.36
CA ALA A 150 -2.74 8.21 15.95
C ALA A 150 -1.32 7.94 16.47
N LEU A 151 -0.38 7.74 15.53
CA LEU A 151 0.95 7.19 15.81
C LEU A 151 2.00 8.23 16.19
N ASP A 152 1.90 9.46 15.65
CA ASP A 152 2.92 10.48 15.86
C ASP A 152 2.85 11.05 17.29
N LYS A 153 4.01 11.19 17.94
CA LYS A 153 4.17 11.80 19.26
C LYS A 153 4.25 13.32 19.21
N SER A 154 4.60 13.89 18.05
CA SER A 154 4.73 15.34 17.83
C SER A 154 3.57 15.93 17.02
N GLY A 155 2.67 15.08 16.51
CA GLY A 155 1.52 15.50 15.73
C GLY A 155 0.36 16.00 16.61
N SER A 156 -0.80 16.21 15.99
CA SER A 156 -2.02 16.63 16.69
C SER A 156 -2.75 15.47 17.40
N GLY A 157 -2.33 14.23 17.17
CA GLY A 157 -2.94 13.05 17.78
C GLY A 157 -4.35 12.80 17.25
N VAL A 158 -5.32 12.58 18.14
CA VAL A 158 -6.74 12.44 17.79
C VAL A 158 -7.46 13.73 18.20
N THR A 159 -7.91 14.51 17.23
CA THR A 159 -8.53 15.83 17.46
C THR A 159 -9.93 15.90 16.88
N LEU A 160 -10.91 16.28 17.70
CA LEU A 160 -12.31 16.44 17.32
C LEU A 160 -12.74 17.91 17.45
N SER A 161 -13.55 18.40 16.50
CA SER A 161 -14.14 19.75 16.55
C SER A 161 -15.51 19.80 15.86
N GLY A 162 -16.45 20.60 16.39
CA GLY A 162 -17.73 20.88 15.73
C GLY A 162 -18.66 19.68 15.54
N GLY A 163 -19.36 19.26 16.60
CA GLY A 163 -20.50 18.32 16.49
C GLY A 163 -20.18 16.90 16.01
N VAL A 164 -18.91 16.51 16.03
CA VAL A 164 -18.42 15.24 15.44
C VAL A 164 -18.59 14.03 16.35
N HIS A 165 -18.65 12.85 15.74
CA HIS A 165 -18.77 11.58 16.45
C HIS A 165 -17.76 10.53 15.98
N VAL A 166 -17.07 9.92 16.93
CA VAL A 166 -16.23 8.73 16.73
C VAL A 166 -16.90 7.53 17.40
N GLY A 167 -17.13 6.44 16.66
CA GLY A 167 -17.65 5.18 17.19
C GLY A 167 -16.64 4.05 17.05
N ALA A 168 -16.11 3.60 18.17
CA ALA A 168 -15.17 2.49 18.34
C ALA A 168 -15.62 1.58 19.49
N SER A 169 -16.92 1.27 19.52
CA SER A 169 -17.63 0.66 20.66
C SER A 169 -17.03 -0.63 21.20
N LYS A 170 -16.25 -1.36 20.38
CA LYS A 170 -15.67 -2.68 20.73
C LYS A 170 -14.17 -2.66 21.03
N CYS A 171 -13.51 -1.51 21.04
CA CYS A 171 -12.04 -1.39 21.04
C CYS A 171 -11.55 -0.02 21.55
N ALA A 172 -10.23 0.21 21.50
CA ALA A 172 -9.61 1.43 21.99
C ALA A 172 -9.50 2.53 20.92
N VAL A 173 -9.47 3.79 21.37
CA VAL A 173 -9.00 4.95 20.60
C VAL A 173 -7.66 5.39 21.18
N ASN A 174 -6.60 5.28 20.41
CA ASN A 174 -5.23 5.51 20.87
C ASN A 174 -4.64 6.75 20.20
N SER A 175 -4.02 7.61 21.01
CA SER A 175 -3.21 8.72 20.53
C SER A 175 -1.83 8.68 21.18
N ASN A 176 -0.77 8.79 20.40
CA ASN A 176 0.58 8.98 20.93
C ASN A 176 0.91 10.45 21.24
N ALA A 177 0.04 11.39 20.87
CA ALA A 177 0.11 12.82 21.17
C ALA A 177 -1.11 13.25 22.01
N ASP A 178 -1.82 14.30 21.59
CA ASP A 178 -3.03 14.79 22.26
C ASP A 178 -4.27 13.93 21.94
N LEU A 179 -5.21 13.87 22.87
CA LEU A 179 -6.56 13.34 22.68
C LEU A 179 -7.56 14.45 23.00
N VAL A 180 -8.01 15.17 21.97
CA VAL A 180 -8.81 16.39 22.10
C VAL A 180 -10.27 16.09 21.74
N ALA A 181 -11.13 16.08 22.75
CA ALA A 181 -12.57 15.85 22.63
C ALA A 181 -13.33 16.98 23.37
N PRO A 182 -13.48 18.16 22.75
CA PRO A 182 -14.12 19.31 23.39
C PRO A 182 -15.64 19.10 23.53
N CYS A 183 -16.30 19.99 24.27
CA CYS A 183 -17.75 19.93 24.46
C CYS A 183 -18.51 19.96 23.12
N GLY A 184 -19.55 19.14 23.01
CA GLY A 184 -20.31 18.96 21.75
C GLY A 184 -19.73 17.93 20.79
N THR A 185 -18.62 17.28 21.13
CA THR A 185 -18.08 16.11 20.39
C THR A 185 -18.35 14.83 21.17
N LYS A 186 -18.25 13.65 20.54
CA LYS A 186 -18.43 12.36 21.23
C LYS A 186 -17.48 11.28 20.71
N ILE A 187 -16.73 10.64 21.60
CA ILE A 187 -15.98 9.40 21.35
C ILE A 187 -16.69 8.26 22.08
N THR A 188 -17.09 7.22 21.37
CA THR A 188 -17.58 5.96 21.96
C THR A 188 -16.52 4.89 21.82
N ALA A 189 -15.89 4.44 22.90
CA ALA A 189 -14.79 3.48 22.89
C ALA A 189 -14.78 2.62 24.16
N LYS A 190 -14.17 1.43 24.13
CA LYS A 190 -13.94 0.64 25.36
C LYS A 190 -13.02 1.38 26.34
N ASN A 191 -11.99 2.01 25.81
CA ASN A 191 -11.07 2.89 26.51
C ASN A 191 -10.41 3.83 25.50
N ALA A 192 -9.74 4.87 25.99
CA ALA A 192 -8.93 5.73 25.16
C ALA A 192 -7.55 5.96 25.81
N THR A 193 -6.53 6.20 24.99
CA THR A 193 -5.18 6.48 25.48
C THR A 193 -4.59 7.73 24.85
N TYR A 194 -3.72 8.41 25.60
CA TYR A 194 -2.86 9.50 25.14
C TYR A 194 -1.42 9.25 25.62
N TYR A 195 -0.39 9.89 25.07
CA TYR A 195 1.00 9.67 25.54
C TYR A 195 1.83 10.93 25.78
N SER A 196 2.41 11.56 24.76
CA SER A 196 3.29 12.73 24.96
C SER A 196 2.51 14.01 25.27
N GLY A 197 1.27 14.10 24.77
CA GLY A 197 0.39 15.24 24.92
C GLY A 197 -0.50 15.16 26.17
N SER A 198 -1.69 15.73 26.02
CA SER A 198 -2.73 15.83 27.04
C SER A 198 -4.04 15.23 26.53
N SER A 199 -4.86 14.76 27.45
CA SER A 199 -6.27 14.51 27.15
C SER A 199 -7.09 15.73 27.52
N GLN A 200 -7.92 16.20 26.60
CA GLN A 200 -8.83 17.34 26.78
C GLN A 200 -10.28 16.89 26.52
N PRO A 201 -10.89 16.08 27.41
CA PRO A 201 -12.31 15.80 27.35
C PRO A 201 -13.14 17.02 27.77
N CYS A 202 -14.46 17.00 27.52
CA CYS A 202 -15.33 18.08 27.98
C CYS A 202 -15.41 18.10 29.52
N PRO A 203 -15.10 19.22 30.20
CA PRO A 203 -15.11 19.27 31.67
C PRO A 203 -16.51 19.10 32.29
N TRP A 204 -17.55 19.47 31.55
CA TRP A 204 -18.92 19.57 32.07
C TRP A 204 -19.77 18.33 31.79
N THR A 205 -19.34 17.46 30.87
CA THR A 205 -20.11 16.30 30.43
C THR A 205 -19.19 15.16 30.00
N SER A 206 -19.53 13.92 30.33
CA SER A 206 -18.80 12.76 29.82
C SER A 206 -19.07 12.62 28.32
N ASN A 207 -18.03 12.80 27.52
CA ASN A 207 -18.11 12.72 26.07
C ASN A 207 -17.13 11.71 25.44
N ILE A 208 -16.27 11.11 26.26
CA ILE A 208 -15.54 9.89 25.96
C ILE A 208 -16.19 8.79 26.78
N VAL A 209 -17.00 7.96 26.12
CA VAL A 209 -17.94 7.03 26.76
C VAL A 209 -17.81 5.62 26.19
N GLN A 210 -18.26 4.62 26.93
CA GLN A 210 -18.42 3.25 26.44
C GLN A 210 -19.76 3.12 25.70
N ALA A 211 -20.00 1.95 25.11
CA ALA A 211 -21.23 1.67 24.34
C ALA A 211 -22.51 1.81 25.16
N ASP A 212 -22.44 1.55 26.47
CA ASP A 212 -23.55 1.70 27.42
C ASP A 212 -23.75 3.16 27.90
N GLY A 213 -22.91 4.09 27.45
CA GLY A 213 -22.94 5.50 27.83
C GLY A 213 -22.18 5.83 29.12
N SER A 214 -21.60 4.84 29.82
CA SER A 214 -20.72 5.08 30.97
C SER A 214 -19.41 5.75 30.52
N PRO A 215 -18.70 6.50 31.39
CA PRO A 215 -17.39 7.05 31.04
C PRO A 215 -16.40 5.96 30.60
N ALA A 216 -15.72 6.18 29.48
CA ALA A 216 -14.63 5.31 29.07
C ALA A 216 -13.34 5.68 29.83
N PRO A 217 -12.56 4.70 30.31
CA PRO A 217 -11.26 4.98 30.92
C PRO A 217 -10.35 5.71 29.92
N VAL A 218 -9.73 6.79 30.38
CA VAL A 218 -8.70 7.52 29.63
C VAL A 218 -7.38 7.40 30.38
N THR A 219 -6.38 6.75 29.77
CA THR A 219 -5.10 6.47 30.41
C THR A 219 -3.93 7.03 29.60
N LYS A 220 -2.85 7.39 30.30
CA LYS A 220 -1.60 7.77 29.67
C LYS A 220 -0.82 6.50 29.29
N GLN A 221 -0.77 6.17 28.01
CA GLN A 221 -0.16 4.92 27.49
C GLN A 221 0.32 5.11 26.06
N TYR A 222 1.53 4.64 25.77
CA TYR A 222 2.09 4.61 24.43
C TYR A 222 1.50 3.45 23.62
N THR A 223 1.20 3.69 22.34
CA THR A 223 0.68 2.68 21.40
C THR A 223 1.66 2.49 20.26
N SER A 224 2.15 1.26 20.07
CA SER A 224 2.98 0.93 18.91
C SER A 224 2.15 0.79 17.65
N ASP A 225 2.74 1.10 16.50
CA ASP A 225 2.14 0.81 15.20
C ASP A 225 1.99 -0.73 15.00
N PRO A 226 0.76 -1.24 14.79
CA PRO A 226 0.51 -2.67 14.56
C PRO A 226 0.93 -3.17 13.17
N LEU A 227 1.19 -2.28 12.21
CA LEU A 227 1.63 -2.60 10.84
C LEU A 227 3.09 -2.21 10.56
N GLU A 228 3.78 -1.57 11.50
CA GLU A 228 5.20 -1.28 11.36
C GLU A 228 6.02 -2.58 11.23
N GLY A 229 6.81 -2.68 10.18
CA GLY A 229 7.62 -3.87 9.87
C GLY A 229 6.83 -5.03 9.25
N ASN A 230 5.55 -4.84 8.91
CA ASN A 230 4.76 -5.85 8.22
C ASN A 230 5.36 -6.17 6.82
N SER A 231 5.69 -7.44 6.59
CA SER A 231 6.35 -7.89 5.36
C SER A 231 5.51 -7.70 4.11
N GLU A 232 4.20 -7.82 4.23
CA GLU A 232 3.25 -7.70 3.12
C GLU A 232 3.05 -6.23 2.73
N VAL A 233 3.00 -5.31 3.70
CA VAL A 233 3.05 -3.87 3.45
C VAL A 233 4.38 -3.47 2.79
N ALA A 234 5.50 -4.01 3.25
CA ALA A 234 6.80 -3.79 2.62
C ALA A 234 6.84 -4.31 1.17
N ALA A 235 6.26 -5.48 0.90
CA ALA A 235 6.15 -6.05 -0.44
C ALA A 235 5.27 -5.19 -1.37
N LEU A 236 4.13 -4.68 -0.88
CA LEU A 236 3.31 -3.73 -1.61
C LEU A 236 4.10 -2.46 -1.95
N ASN A 237 4.86 -1.92 -1.01
CA ASN A 237 5.65 -0.70 -1.24
C ASN A 237 6.81 -0.93 -2.22
N GLN A 238 7.44 -2.11 -2.21
CA GLN A 238 8.48 -2.47 -3.17
C GLN A 238 7.96 -2.51 -4.61
N ARG A 239 6.68 -2.90 -4.81
CA ARG A 239 6.03 -2.99 -6.11
C ARG A 239 6.06 -1.67 -6.90
N PHE A 240 6.06 -0.51 -6.24
CA PHE A 240 6.23 0.78 -6.93
C PHE A 240 7.53 0.83 -7.75
N THR A 241 8.62 0.31 -7.19
CA THR A 241 9.91 0.25 -7.89
C THR A 241 9.85 -0.70 -9.08
N ASP A 242 9.21 -1.85 -8.92
CA ASP A 242 9.02 -2.82 -10.00
C ASP A 242 8.20 -2.20 -11.14
N ASN A 243 7.12 -1.48 -10.81
CA ASN A 243 6.23 -0.83 -11.76
C ASN A 243 6.94 0.28 -12.55
N ARG A 244 7.72 1.14 -11.86
CA ARG A 244 8.50 2.22 -12.49
C ARG A 244 9.62 1.69 -13.40
N ASN A 245 10.17 0.51 -13.11
CA ASN A 245 11.25 -0.10 -13.89
C ASN A 245 10.75 -1.09 -14.95
N ALA A 246 9.45 -1.37 -15.00
CA ALA A 246 8.92 -2.40 -15.88
C ALA A 246 9.04 -2.00 -17.35
N SER A 247 9.47 -2.94 -18.19
CA SER A 247 9.58 -2.72 -19.64
C SER A 247 8.20 -2.52 -20.27
N TRP A 248 8.13 -1.60 -21.23
CA TRP A 248 6.95 -1.32 -22.04
C TRP A 248 7.11 -1.88 -23.45
N PRO A 249 6.04 -2.40 -24.08
CA PRO A 249 6.09 -2.85 -25.47
C PRO A 249 6.60 -1.75 -26.41
N ALA A 250 7.30 -2.14 -27.47
CA ALA A 250 7.68 -1.22 -28.53
C ALA A 250 6.43 -0.65 -29.21
N LYS A 251 6.50 0.60 -29.68
CA LYS A 251 5.42 1.21 -30.46
C LYS A 251 5.14 0.39 -31.72
N THR A 252 3.88 0.30 -32.10
CA THR A 252 3.51 -0.42 -33.33
C THR A 252 4.12 0.25 -34.56
N SER A 253 4.62 -0.56 -35.49
CA SER A 253 5.21 -0.09 -36.75
C SER A 253 4.82 -1.03 -37.87
N VAL A 254 4.11 -0.49 -38.85
CA VAL A 254 3.51 -1.25 -39.95
C VAL A 254 3.96 -0.65 -41.29
N LYS A 255 4.22 -1.52 -42.28
CA LYS A 255 4.57 -1.07 -43.64
C LYS A 255 3.40 -0.34 -44.28
N LYS A 256 3.69 0.71 -45.04
CA LYS A 256 2.67 1.48 -45.77
C LYS A 256 1.83 0.57 -46.67
N GLY A 257 0.52 0.60 -46.48
CA GLY A 257 -0.48 -0.10 -47.30
C GLY A 257 -1.35 0.85 -48.11
N THR A 258 -2.33 0.28 -48.82
CA THR A 258 -3.32 1.03 -49.63
C THR A 258 -4.51 1.41 -48.76
N ASP A 259 -4.93 2.68 -48.80
CA ASP A 259 -6.11 3.15 -48.09
C ASP A 259 -7.40 2.56 -48.70
N ILE A 260 -8.38 2.25 -47.85
CA ILE A 260 -9.71 1.81 -48.26
C ILE A 260 -10.72 2.74 -47.61
N GLU A 261 -11.48 3.46 -48.44
CA GLU A 261 -12.51 4.39 -47.98
C GLU A 261 -13.88 3.97 -48.53
N PHE A 262 -14.86 3.90 -47.64
CA PHE A 262 -16.24 3.56 -47.93
C PHE A 262 -17.11 4.80 -47.78
N GLY A 263 -17.68 5.27 -48.89
CA GLY A 263 -18.49 6.48 -48.92
C GLY A 263 -17.63 7.74 -48.99
N GLY A 264 -18.16 8.86 -48.50
CA GLY A 264 -17.45 10.14 -48.56
C GLY A 264 -17.33 10.64 -50.01
N SER A 265 -16.11 10.99 -50.42
CA SER A 265 -15.79 11.46 -51.78
C SER A 265 -15.33 10.34 -52.71
N VAL A 266 -15.15 9.11 -52.20
CA VAL A 266 -14.64 7.97 -52.96
C VAL A 266 -15.78 7.19 -53.61
N SER A 267 -15.63 6.88 -54.90
CA SER A 267 -16.65 6.13 -55.64
C SER A 267 -16.63 4.64 -55.25
N PRO A 268 -17.78 3.93 -55.26
CA PRO A 268 -17.81 2.50 -55.01
C PRO A 268 -16.88 1.68 -55.91
N LYS A 269 -16.62 2.15 -57.14
CA LYS A 269 -15.67 1.54 -58.07
C LYS A 269 -14.23 1.62 -57.55
N ASP A 270 -13.82 2.77 -57.02
CA ASP A 270 -12.48 2.96 -56.49
C ASP A 270 -12.29 2.19 -55.18
N THR A 271 -13.32 2.16 -54.32
CA THR A 271 -13.33 1.32 -53.11
C THR A 271 -13.16 -0.16 -53.46
N ALA A 272 -13.90 -0.66 -54.46
CA ALA A 272 -13.78 -2.04 -54.93
C ALA A 272 -12.36 -2.38 -55.43
N ALA A 273 -11.75 -1.49 -56.22
CA ALA A 273 -10.38 -1.66 -56.68
C ALA A 273 -9.38 -1.70 -55.52
N ALA A 274 -9.55 -0.85 -54.49
CA ALA A 274 -8.69 -0.85 -53.31
C ALA A 274 -8.80 -2.16 -52.50
N ILE A 275 -10.02 -2.74 -52.39
CA ILE A 275 -10.25 -4.03 -51.73
C ILE A 275 -9.49 -5.16 -52.45
N GLU A 276 -9.53 -5.17 -53.78
CA GLU A 276 -8.80 -6.18 -54.59
C GLU A 276 -7.29 -6.04 -54.47
N VAL A 277 -6.76 -4.80 -54.42
CA VAL A 277 -5.33 -4.52 -54.23
C VAL A 277 -4.79 -5.10 -52.93
N VAL A 278 -5.60 -5.14 -51.87
CA VAL A 278 -5.18 -5.72 -50.57
C VAL A 278 -5.41 -7.23 -50.46
N GLY A 279 -5.73 -7.91 -51.58
CA GLY A 279 -5.93 -9.37 -51.60
C GLY A 279 -7.27 -9.82 -51.01
N CYS A 280 -8.26 -8.92 -50.96
CA CYS A 280 -9.60 -9.21 -50.49
C CYS A 280 -10.61 -9.15 -51.64
N SER A 281 -11.79 -9.70 -51.39
CA SER A 281 -12.94 -9.73 -52.31
C SER A 281 -14.19 -9.24 -51.59
N TYR A 282 -15.23 -8.87 -52.34
CA TYR A 282 -16.50 -8.42 -51.78
C TYR A 282 -17.68 -9.18 -52.40
N ASN A 283 -18.81 -9.27 -51.70
CA ASN A 283 -20.01 -9.94 -52.20
C ASN A 283 -20.62 -9.13 -53.37
N PRO A 284 -20.63 -9.67 -54.61
CA PRO A 284 -21.13 -8.94 -55.78
C PRO A 284 -22.63 -8.65 -55.70
N SER A 285 -23.39 -9.42 -54.92
CA SER A 285 -24.84 -9.21 -54.76
C SER A 285 -25.20 -7.91 -54.06
N ASN A 286 -24.26 -7.37 -53.26
CA ASN A 286 -24.45 -6.10 -52.56
C ASN A 286 -23.86 -4.90 -53.31
N TYR A 287 -23.06 -5.14 -54.36
CA TYR A 287 -22.27 -4.12 -55.03
C TYR A 287 -23.03 -3.44 -56.16
N ASN A 288 -22.93 -2.11 -56.21
CA ASN A 288 -23.30 -1.29 -57.35
C ASN A 288 -22.32 -0.12 -57.49
N GLN A 289 -21.76 0.05 -58.70
CA GLN A 289 -20.71 1.03 -59.01
C GLN A 289 -21.10 2.49 -58.75
N TYR A 290 -22.39 2.80 -58.74
CA TYR A 290 -22.92 4.16 -58.51
C TYR A 290 -23.27 4.40 -57.04
N TRP A 291 -23.68 3.35 -56.32
CA TRP A 291 -24.08 3.44 -54.93
C TRP A 291 -24.00 2.07 -54.26
N THR A 292 -23.25 1.95 -53.16
CA THR A 292 -23.18 0.71 -52.37
C THR A 292 -23.32 1.03 -50.88
N ALA A 293 -24.41 0.56 -50.25
CA ALA A 293 -24.68 0.79 -48.83
C ALA A 293 -24.19 -0.35 -47.92
N LYS A 294 -23.87 -1.52 -48.49
CA LYS A 294 -23.43 -2.69 -47.74
C LYS A 294 -22.23 -3.34 -48.41
N TRP A 295 -21.15 -3.54 -47.65
CA TRP A 295 -19.95 -4.22 -48.09
C TRP A 295 -19.73 -5.46 -47.22
N ASP A 296 -19.76 -6.64 -47.84
CA ASP A 296 -19.42 -7.90 -47.18
C ASP A 296 -18.10 -8.38 -47.80
N ILE A 297 -17.00 -8.20 -47.07
CA ILE A 297 -15.62 -8.39 -47.55
C ILE A 297 -15.06 -9.69 -46.98
N THR A 298 -14.38 -10.46 -47.82
CA THR A 298 -13.67 -11.70 -47.45
C THR A 298 -12.26 -11.67 -48.00
N CYS A 299 -11.28 -12.03 -47.18
CA CYS A 299 -9.87 -12.05 -47.58
C CYS A 299 -9.38 -13.50 -47.58
N SER A 300 -8.66 -13.91 -48.64
CA SER A 300 -8.07 -15.25 -48.72
C SER A 300 -6.75 -15.35 -47.96
N ASP A 301 -6.02 -14.24 -47.85
CA ASP A 301 -4.72 -14.20 -47.20
C ASP A 301 -4.85 -14.11 -45.68
N THR A 302 -3.92 -14.74 -44.97
CA THR A 302 -3.82 -14.65 -43.51
C THR A 302 -3.05 -13.42 -43.04
N LYS A 303 -2.47 -12.64 -43.96
CA LYS A 303 -1.77 -11.38 -43.66
C LYS A 303 -2.29 -10.31 -44.61
N ILE A 304 -2.97 -9.31 -44.07
CA ILE A 304 -3.67 -8.29 -44.83
C ILE A 304 -3.07 -6.95 -44.44
N SER A 305 -2.53 -6.21 -45.41
CA SER A 305 -1.88 -4.91 -45.17
C SER A 305 -2.69 -3.78 -45.79
N ILE A 306 -3.08 -2.82 -44.96
CA ILE A 306 -3.98 -1.71 -45.31
C ILE A 306 -3.30 -0.39 -44.91
N GLY A 307 -3.61 0.67 -45.66
CA GLY A 307 -3.36 2.04 -45.24
C GLY A 307 -4.27 2.40 -44.06
N SER A 308 -5.18 3.31 -44.30
CA SER A 308 -6.32 3.62 -43.44
C SER A 308 -7.57 2.88 -43.93
N LEU A 309 -8.47 2.56 -43.01
CA LEU A 309 -9.81 2.07 -43.34
C LEU A 309 -10.83 3.06 -42.78
N LEU A 310 -11.54 3.75 -43.68
CA LEU A 310 -12.46 4.83 -43.35
C LEU A 310 -13.88 4.50 -43.81
N VAL A 311 -14.89 4.69 -42.96
CA VAL A 311 -16.30 4.44 -43.29
C VAL A 311 -17.14 5.67 -42.97
N HIS A 312 -17.87 6.15 -43.96
CA HIS A 312 -18.66 7.39 -43.90
C HIS A 312 -20.13 7.18 -44.28
N GLY A 313 -20.99 8.13 -43.92
CA GLY A 313 -22.39 8.16 -44.32
C GLY A 313 -23.23 7.06 -43.66
N ASN A 314 -24.06 6.38 -44.44
CA ASN A 314 -24.96 5.32 -43.96
C ASN A 314 -24.53 3.95 -44.49
N ILE A 315 -23.24 3.63 -44.39
CA ILE A 315 -22.65 2.42 -44.95
C ILE A 315 -22.41 1.38 -43.85
N GLN A 316 -22.71 0.12 -44.18
CA GLN A 316 -22.42 -1.04 -43.34
C GLN A 316 -21.30 -1.87 -43.97
N VAL A 317 -20.24 -2.13 -43.22
CA VAL A 317 -19.07 -2.90 -43.66
C VAL A 317 -18.88 -4.08 -42.72
N THR A 318 -18.91 -5.29 -43.27
CA THR A 318 -18.39 -6.49 -42.61
C THR A 318 -17.06 -6.85 -43.27
N PHE A 319 -15.98 -6.77 -42.52
CA PHE A 319 -14.63 -6.96 -42.99
C PHE A 319 -14.06 -8.28 -42.46
N ASN A 320 -14.03 -9.28 -43.33
CA ASN A 320 -13.45 -10.59 -43.09
C ASN A 320 -13.94 -11.25 -41.79
N LEU A 321 -15.26 -11.40 -41.64
CA LEU A 321 -15.86 -12.02 -40.43
C LEU A 321 -15.42 -13.47 -40.21
N SER A 322 -15.02 -14.17 -41.26
CA SER A 322 -14.41 -15.50 -41.20
C SER A 322 -12.95 -15.50 -40.73
N GLY A 323 -12.39 -14.33 -40.41
CA GLY A 323 -11.06 -14.19 -39.83
C GLY A 323 -10.88 -15.05 -38.58
N THR A 324 -9.67 -15.57 -38.41
CA THR A 324 -9.30 -16.41 -37.26
C THR A 324 -8.21 -15.72 -36.46
N LYS A 325 -7.88 -16.22 -35.26
CA LYS A 325 -6.74 -15.71 -34.47
C LYS A 325 -5.39 -15.70 -35.21
N ASN A 326 -5.25 -16.50 -36.28
CA ASN A 326 -4.04 -16.58 -37.10
C ASN A 326 -4.04 -15.54 -38.24
N THR A 327 -5.14 -14.84 -38.47
CA THR A 327 -5.24 -13.76 -39.45
C THR A 327 -4.66 -12.49 -38.85
N THR A 328 -3.65 -11.91 -39.50
CA THR A 328 -3.02 -10.64 -39.11
C THR A 328 -3.52 -9.52 -40.01
N TYR A 329 -4.01 -8.44 -39.41
CA TYR A 329 -4.40 -7.21 -40.07
C TYR A 329 -3.45 -6.09 -39.65
N ASP A 330 -2.72 -5.59 -40.63
CA ASP A 330 -1.67 -4.59 -40.48
C ASP A 330 -2.15 -3.28 -41.12
N PHE A 331 -2.48 -2.29 -40.29
CA PHE A 331 -2.89 -0.95 -40.72
C PHE A 331 -1.77 0.05 -40.48
N SER A 332 -1.25 0.63 -41.55
CA SER A 332 -0.27 1.72 -41.47
C SER A 332 -0.90 3.11 -41.23
N GLY A 333 -2.22 3.20 -41.40
CA GLY A 333 -3.05 4.35 -41.07
C GLY A 333 -3.96 4.06 -39.89
N LYS A 334 -5.13 4.70 -39.89
CA LYS A 334 -6.15 4.58 -38.83
C LYS A 334 -7.33 3.73 -39.28
N ILE A 335 -8.07 3.20 -38.32
CA ILE A 335 -9.41 2.66 -38.56
C ILE A 335 -10.41 3.68 -38.05
N GLN A 336 -11.36 4.11 -38.88
CA GLN A 336 -12.39 5.07 -38.48
C GLN A 336 -13.74 4.74 -39.10
N ASN A 337 -14.80 4.81 -38.28
CA ASN A 337 -16.17 4.82 -38.78
C ASN A 337 -17.03 5.90 -38.11
N ASP A 338 -17.75 6.67 -38.92
CA ASP A 338 -18.56 7.82 -38.46
C ASP A 338 -19.93 7.38 -37.90
N PHE A 339 -20.63 8.28 -37.20
CA PHE A 339 -22.01 8.03 -36.77
C PHE A 339 -22.93 7.71 -37.96
N GLY A 340 -23.82 6.74 -37.78
CA GLY A 340 -24.71 6.24 -38.85
C GLY A 340 -24.10 5.11 -39.69
N THR A 341 -22.81 4.85 -39.54
CA THR A 341 -22.13 3.71 -40.17
C THR A 341 -22.06 2.50 -39.23
N LYS A 342 -21.74 1.33 -39.79
CA LYS A 342 -21.42 0.12 -39.03
C LYS A 342 -20.17 -0.54 -39.59
N LEU A 343 -19.22 -0.88 -38.73
CA LEU A 343 -17.99 -1.59 -39.12
C LEU A 343 -17.78 -2.81 -38.22
N GLN A 344 -17.60 -3.98 -38.82
CA GLN A 344 -17.42 -5.23 -38.08
C GLN A 344 -16.23 -6.02 -38.64
N PHE A 345 -15.34 -6.47 -37.76
CA PHE A 345 -14.24 -7.37 -38.08
C PHE A 345 -14.42 -8.74 -37.44
N GLY A 346 -13.92 -9.79 -38.11
CA GLY A 346 -13.77 -11.11 -37.52
C GLY A 346 -12.65 -11.18 -36.47
N ALA A 347 -12.28 -12.39 -36.06
CA ALA A 347 -11.15 -12.60 -35.15
C ALA A 347 -9.80 -12.31 -35.86
N GLY A 348 -8.76 -12.00 -35.07
CA GLY A 348 -7.41 -11.82 -35.61
C GLY A 348 -6.42 -11.09 -34.71
N THR A 349 -5.24 -10.83 -35.26
CA THR A 349 -4.21 -9.96 -34.69
C THR A 349 -4.25 -8.63 -35.44
N PHE A 350 -4.56 -7.53 -34.76
CA PHE A 350 -4.71 -6.20 -35.34
C PHE A 350 -3.57 -5.29 -34.89
N ASN A 351 -2.74 -4.85 -35.83
CA ASN A 351 -1.70 -3.85 -35.60
C ASN A 351 -2.11 -2.56 -36.31
N VAL A 352 -2.39 -1.48 -35.58
CA VAL A 352 -2.92 -0.23 -36.15
C VAL A 352 -2.05 0.95 -35.78
N ALA A 353 -1.35 1.53 -36.75
CA ALA A 353 -0.33 2.53 -36.47
C ALA A 353 -0.86 3.89 -36.00
N LYS A 354 -2.05 4.31 -36.45
CA LYS A 354 -2.61 5.65 -36.17
C LYS A 354 -3.94 5.61 -35.41
N GLY A 355 -4.11 4.62 -34.55
CA GLY A 355 -5.26 4.48 -33.66
C GLY A 355 -6.57 4.09 -34.35
N VAL A 356 -7.60 3.93 -33.52
CA VAL A 356 -8.93 3.44 -33.89
C VAL A 356 -10.00 4.39 -33.36
N TYR A 357 -10.92 4.81 -34.21
CA TYR A 357 -12.01 5.73 -33.89
C TYR A 357 -13.36 5.10 -34.28
N GLY A 358 -14.18 4.74 -33.29
CA GLY A 358 -15.37 3.92 -33.55
C GLY A 358 -16.69 4.53 -33.05
N ALA A 359 -17.70 4.55 -33.93
CA ALA A 359 -19.08 4.95 -33.62
C ALA A 359 -20.06 3.77 -33.51
N ASP A 360 -19.95 2.77 -34.38
CA ASP A 360 -20.55 1.43 -34.23
C ASP A 360 -19.55 0.44 -34.82
N LEU A 361 -18.64 -0.02 -33.95
CA LEU A 361 -17.46 -0.81 -34.32
C LEU A 361 -17.40 -2.07 -33.48
N THR A 362 -17.33 -3.22 -34.15
CA THR A 362 -17.13 -4.51 -33.47
C THR A 362 -15.89 -5.22 -34.00
N PHE A 363 -15.07 -5.76 -33.10
CA PHE A 363 -14.02 -6.71 -33.44
C PHE A 363 -14.33 -8.06 -32.79
N GLY A 364 -14.04 -9.15 -33.51
CA GLY A 364 -14.00 -10.49 -32.93
C GLY A 364 -12.84 -10.66 -31.94
N VAL A 365 -12.70 -11.86 -31.38
CA VAL A 365 -11.63 -12.19 -30.43
C VAL A 365 -10.23 -12.03 -31.05
N GLY A 366 -9.26 -11.54 -30.28
CA GLY A 366 -7.94 -11.27 -30.87
C GLY A 366 -6.87 -10.65 -30.00
N SER A 367 -5.79 -10.27 -30.68
CA SER A 367 -4.73 -9.45 -30.15
C SER A 367 -4.73 -8.08 -30.82
N PHE A 368 -4.71 -7.01 -30.04
CA PHE A 368 -4.89 -5.65 -30.51
C PHE A 368 -3.70 -4.80 -30.07
N HIS A 369 -2.89 -4.35 -31.03
CA HIS A 369 -1.81 -3.41 -30.81
C HIS A 369 -2.10 -2.11 -31.55
N PHE A 370 -2.58 -1.11 -30.82
CA PHE A 370 -2.98 0.18 -31.38
C PHE A 370 -2.00 1.28 -31.00
N GLY A 371 -1.40 1.88 -32.02
CA GLY A 371 -0.58 3.07 -31.94
C GLY A 371 -1.38 4.31 -31.58
N ILE A 372 -0.66 5.38 -31.24
CA ILE A 372 -1.28 6.66 -30.91
C ILE A 372 -2.08 7.22 -32.10
N GLY A 373 -3.30 7.68 -31.81
CA GLY A 373 -4.15 8.38 -32.75
C GLY A 373 -3.47 9.61 -33.35
N ASP A 374 -3.76 9.89 -34.62
CA ASP A 374 -3.27 11.11 -35.28
C ASP A 374 -4.13 12.34 -34.96
N ASN A 375 -5.37 12.14 -34.49
CA ASN A 375 -6.30 13.19 -34.09
C ASN A 375 -6.70 13.09 -32.61
N PRO A 376 -6.97 14.22 -31.94
CA PRO A 376 -7.48 14.21 -30.58
C PRO A 376 -8.87 13.58 -30.51
N CYS A 377 -9.15 12.94 -29.38
CA CYS A 377 -10.45 12.40 -28.99
C CYS A 377 -10.67 12.71 -27.51
N GLY A 378 -11.62 13.59 -27.21
CA GLY A 378 -11.76 14.16 -25.88
C GLY A 378 -10.67 15.20 -25.62
N ASP A 379 -9.86 14.95 -24.61
CA ASP A 379 -8.82 15.85 -24.07
C ASP A 379 -7.43 15.62 -24.67
N ALA A 380 -7.16 14.48 -25.31
CA ALA A 380 -5.85 14.11 -25.81
C ALA A 380 -5.94 13.21 -27.05
N ARG A 381 -4.80 12.77 -27.58
CA ARG A 381 -4.71 11.74 -28.62
C ARG A 381 -4.54 10.37 -27.97
N TYR A 382 -5.50 9.48 -28.25
CA TYR A 382 -5.55 8.12 -27.70
C TYR A 382 -5.36 7.07 -28.78
N SER A 383 -5.00 5.84 -28.40
CA SER A 383 -4.94 4.71 -29.33
C SER A 383 -6.33 4.22 -29.75
N LEU A 384 -7.32 4.32 -28.86
CA LEU A 384 -8.69 3.92 -29.11
C LEU A 384 -9.67 5.00 -28.62
N CYS A 385 -10.55 5.41 -29.52
CA CYS A 385 -11.57 6.41 -29.26
C CYS A 385 -12.95 5.81 -29.56
N SER A 386 -13.82 5.77 -28.56
CA SER A 386 -15.23 5.37 -28.75
C SER A 386 -16.10 6.62 -28.77
N SER A 387 -16.63 6.99 -29.94
CA SER A 387 -17.62 8.08 -30.06
C SER A 387 -19.05 7.57 -29.95
N GLY A 388 -19.30 6.29 -30.20
CA GLY A 388 -20.60 5.64 -30.04
C GLY A 388 -20.46 4.31 -29.32
N LYS A 389 -20.75 3.18 -29.98
CA LYS A 389 -20.60 1.84 -29.44
C LYS A 389 -19.40 1.14 -30.06
N VAL A 390 -18.39 0.85 -29.25
CA VAL A 390 -17.25 0.01 -29.62
C VAL A 390 -17.26 -1.26 -28.77
N THR A 391 -17.16 -2.43 -29.41
CA THR A 391 -17.10 -3.73 -28.74
C THR A 391 -15.98 -4.58 -29.31
N ILE A 392 -15.14 -5.10 -28.44
CA ILE A 392 -14.12 -6.09 -28.78
C ILE A 392 -14.43 -7.37 -28.00
N ASP A 393 -14.65 -8.48 -28.71
CA ASP A 393 -14.91 -9.78 -28.08
C ASP A 393 -13.67 -10.30 -27.34
N GLY A 394 -13.82 -11.35 -26.54
CA GLY A 394 -12.70 -11.92 -25.79
C GLY A 394 -12.83 -13.41 -25.47
N PRO A 395 -11.81 -14.00 -24.82
CA PRO A 395 -10.68 -13.31 -24.18
C PRO A 395 -9.68 -12.72 -25.19
N SER A 396 -9.24 -11.49 -24.96
CA SER A 396 -8.39 -10.73 -25.88
C SER A 396 -7.23 -10.04 -25.17
N THR A 397 -6.17 -9.72 -25.92
CA THR A 397 -4.99 -9.00 -25.42
C THR A 397 -4.92 -7.60 -26.03
N PHE A 398 -4.71 -6.59 -25.21
CA PHE A 398 -4.68 -5.18 -25.60
C PHE A 398 -3.33 -4.55 -25.27
N ILE A 399 -2.66 -4.01 -26.28
CA ILE A 399 -1.48 -3.17 -26.18
C ILE A 399 -1.86 -1.83 -26.82
N LEU A 400 -2.09 -0.82 -26.00
CA LEU A 400 -2.49 0.51 -26.46
C LEU A 400 -1.34 1.46 -26.19
N ASP A 401 -0.65 1.93 -27.22
CA ASP A 401 0.53 2.81 -27.05
C ASP A 401 0.18 4.15 -26.35
N ALA A 402 -1.08 4.59 -26.46
CA ALA A 402 -1.59 5.87 -25.96
C ALA A 402 -2.98 5.76 -25.32
N GLY A 403 -3.32 4.57 -24.81
CA GLY A 403 -4.53 4.37 -24.02
C GLY A 403 -5.85 4.51 -24.79
N PHE A 404 -6.95 4.78 -24.08
CA PHE A 404 -8.26 4.95 -24.70
C PHE A 404 -9.11 6.06 -24.08
N TYR A 405 -10.02 6.59 -24.89
CA TYR A 405 -11.05 7.53 -24.47
C TYR A 405 -12.45 7.03 -24.87
N THR A 406 -13.38 7.03 -23.90
CA THR A 406 -14.80 6.74 -24.14
C THR A 406 -15.57 8.05 -24.10
N GLY A 407 -16.07 8.51 -25.24
CA GLY A 407 -16.75 9.80 -25.37
C GLY A 407 -18.08 9.89 -24.64
N ASP A 408 -18.65 11.10 -24.63
CA ASP A 408 -19.90 11.39 -23.94
C ASP A 408 -21.05 10.48 -24.42
N GLY A 409 -21.71 9.80 -23.49
CA GLY A 409 -22.78 8.83 -23.77
C GLY A 409 -22.34 7.59 -24.55
N ALA A 410 -21.05 7.46 -24.88
CA ALA A 410 -20.52 6.35 -25.65
C ALA A 410 -20.35 5.08 -24.78
N THR A 411 -20.31 3.92 -25.42
CA THR A 411 -20.05 2.63 -24.78
C THR A 411 -18.80 1.98 -25.35
N LEU A 412 -17.85 1.64 -24.50
CA LEU A 412 -16.67 0.87 -24.84
C LEU A 412 -16.65 -0.45 -24.06
N LYS A 413 -16.65 -1.58 -24.77
CA LYS A 413 -16.49 -2.91 -24.19
C LYS A 413 -15.22 -3.58 -24.70
N LEU A 414 -14.33 -3.95 -23.79
CA LEU A 414 -13.04 -4.57 -24.08
C LEU A 414 -12.97 -5.99 -23.51
N GLY A 415 -13.13 -6.99 -24.37
CA GLY A 415 -12.97 -8.39 -24.04
C GLY A 415 -14.23 -9.07 -23.49
N ALA A 416 -14.06 -10.35 -23.15
CA ALA A 416 -15.04 -11.22 -22.51
C ALA A 416 -14.29 -12.34 -21.77
N GLY A 417 -14.96 -13.01 -20.82
CA GLY A 417 -14.31 -14.04 -19.98
C GLY A 417 -13.28 -13.43 -19.01
N ASN A 418 -12.31 -14.24 -18.58
CA ASN A 418 -11.37 -13.88 -17.50
C ASN A 418 -9.88 -14.02 -17.86
N SER A 419 -9.56 -14.27 -19.12
CA SER A 419 -8.17 -14.46 -19.60
C SER A 419 -7.72 -13.30 -20.50
N ASN A 420 -8.19 -12.09 -20.22
CA ASN A 420 -7.81 -10.88 -20.96
C ASN A 420 -6.47 -10.33 -20.46
N SER A 421 -5.86 -9.42 -21.22
CA SER A 421 -4.62 -8.74 -20.83
C SER A 421 -4.61 -7.30 -21.32
N TYR A 422 -4.19 -6.36 -20.47
CA TYR A 422 -4.23 -4.93 -20.71
C TYR A 422 -2.86 -4.30 -20.42
N ILE A 423 -2.24 -3.75 -21.46
CA ILE A 423 -1.05 -2.88 -21.35
C ILE A 423 -1.43 -1.56 -22.01
N ILE A 424 -1.61 -0.53 -21.20
CA ILE A 424 -2.22 0.73 -21.59
C ILE A 424 -1.21 1.85 -21.34
N GLY A 425 -0.72 2.46 -22.41
CA GLY A 425 0.21 3.58 -22.40
C GLY A 425 -0.49 4.93 -22.21
N THR A 426 0.32 5.95 -21.92
CA THR A 426 -0.14 7.32 -21.69
C THR A 426 -0.54 7.98 -23.01
N SER A 427 -1.66 8.70 -23.02
CA SER A 427 -2.08 9.51 -24.16
C SER A 427 -1.08 10.64 -24.45
N SER A 428 -1.42 11.53 -25.40
CA SER A 428 -0.64 12.77 -25.56
C SER A 428 -0.82 13.78 -24.42
N GLY A 429 -1.71 13.52 -23.46
CA GLY A 429 -1.80 14.23 -22.17
C GLY A 429 -1.33 13.31 -21.04
N ASP A 430 -1.94 13.44 -19.86
CA ASP A 430 -1.54 12.66 -18.67
C ASP A 430 -2.37 11.36 -18.50
N ASN A 431 -3.59 11.33 -19.06
CA ASN A 431 -4.50 10.20 -18.96
C ASN A 431 -4.08 9.04 -19.88
N ALA A 432 -4.14 7.81 -19.37
CA ALA A 432 -4.17 6.58 -20.17
C ALA A 432 -5.59 6.06 -20.38
N ILE A 433 -6.48 6.33 -19.42
CA ILE A 433 -7.90 5.98 -19.52
C ILE A 433 -8.68 7.26 -19.26
N GLY A 434 -9.48 7.70 -20.23
CA GLY A 434 -10.34 8.87 -20.10
C GLY A 434 -11.80 8.56 -20.44
N LEU A 435 -12.73 9.12 -19.66
CA LEU A 435 -14.16 8.95 -19.85
C LEU A 435 -14.86 10.31 -19.95
N GLY A 436 -15.75 10.44 -20.92
CA GLY A 436 -16.71 11.54 -21.07
C GLY A 436 -17.95 11.35 -20.18
N GLY A 437 -18.80 12.37 -20.12
CA GLY A 437 -20.05 12.36 -19.35
C GLY A 437 -21.03 11.28 -19.81
N GLY A 438 -21.67 10.55 -18.89
CA GLY A 438 -22.65 9.51 -19.22
C GLY A 438 -22.10 8.29 -19.99
N SER A 439 -20.77 8.21 -20.17
CA SER A 439 -20.12 7.11 -20.88
C SER A 439 -20.14 5.79 -20.09
N VAL A 440 -20.06 4.65 -20.77
CA VAL A 440 -19.97 3.33 -20.13
C VAL A 440 -18.78 2.57 -20.68
N THR A 441 -17.79 2.31 -19.82
CA THR A 441 -16.61 1.51 -20.16
C THR A 441 -16.62 0.22 -19.35
N SER A 442 -16.47 -0.92 -20.02
CA SER A 442 -16.37 -2.24 -19.39
C SER A 442 -15.19 -3.02 -19.94
N MET A 443 -14.25 -3.36 -19.07
CA MET A 443 -13.13 -4.27 -19.35
C MET A 443 -13.41 -5.61 -18.68
N ALA A 444 -13.28 -6.70 -19.44
CA ALA A 444 -13.45 -8.05 -18.91
C ALA A 444 -12.23 -8.53 -18.13
N ASP A 445 -12.41 -9.51 -17.23
CA ASP A 445 -11.39 -9.87 -16.25
C ASP A 445 -10.07 -10.35 -16.89
N ALA A 446 -8.96 -10.04 -16.21
CA ALA A 446 -7.59 -10.45 -16.50
C ALA A 446 -7.03 -11.33 -15.37
N SER A 447 -7.89 -12.03 -14.64
CA SER A 447 -7.57 -12.77 -13.41
C SER A 447 -7.03 -14.19 -13.63
N SER A 448 -6.98 -14.67 -14.88
CA SER A 448 -6.51 -16.01 -15.22
C SER A 448 -5.43 -16.02 -16.30
N GLY A 449 -4.66 -17.11 -16.36
CA GLY A 449 -3.58 -17.28 -17.33
C GLY A 449 -2.45 -16.28 -17.11
N THR A 450 -1.94 -15.69 -18.19
CA THR A 450 -0.89 -14.64 -18.17
C THR A 450 -1.48 -13.23 -18.24
N GLY A 451 -2.75 -13.06 -17.87
CA GLY A 451 -3.42 -11.77 -17.88
C GLY A 451 -2.71 -10.75 -16.99
N VAL A 452 -2.55 -9.53 -17.48
CA VAL A 452 -2.01 -8.40 -16.71
C VAL A 452 -2.93 -7.19 -16.84
N PHE A 453 -2.89 -6.29 -15.85
CA PHE A 453 -3.47 -4.96 -15.95
C PHE A 453 -2.40 -3.92 -15.60
N ARG A 454 -1.85 -3.29 -16.63
CA ARG A 454 -0.77 -2.29 -16.51
C ARG A 454 -1.17 -1.00 -17.21
N VAL A 455 -1.03 0.12 -16.50
CA VAL A 455 -1.41 1.46 -16.98
C VAL A 455 -0.27 2.45 -16.75
N ASN A 456 0.17 3.14 -17.79
CA ASN A 456 1.13 4.24 -17.71
C ASN A 456 0.39 5.57 -17.79
N GLY A 457 0.35 6.36 -16.72
CA GLY A 457 -0.45 7.58 -16.65
C GLY A 457 -1.81 7.36 -15.97
N ASP A 458 -2.64 8.38 -16.04
CA ASP A 458 -3.80 8.51 -15.15
C ASP A 458 -5.02 7.71 -15.62
N ILE A 459 -5.82 7.26 -14.65
CA ILE A 459 -7.17 6.75 -14.87
C ILE A 459 -8.14 7.84 -14.45
N ASN A 460 -8.73 8.51 -15.45
CA ASN A 460 -9.82 9.44 -15.27
C ASN A 460 -11.15 8.74 -15.56
N GLY A 461 -11.87 8.40 -14.49
CA GLY A 461 -13.18 7.75 -14.52
C GLY A 461 -14.33 8.64 -15.03
N GLY A 462 -14.04 9.85 -15.51
CA GLY A 462 -15.01 10.79 -16.07
C GLY A 462 -15.89 11.45 -15.01
N GLY A 463 -16.98 12.09 -15.44
CA GLY A 463 -17.98 12.71 -14.55
C GLY A 463 -19.40 12.52 -15.08
N GLY A 464 -20.38 13.22 -14.51
CA GLY A 464 -21.71 13.41 -15.12
C GLY A 464 -22.45 12.12 -15.55
N GLY A 465 -22.50 11.09 -14.70
CA GLY A 465 -23.22 9.84 -15.02
C GLY A 465 -22.37 8.74 -15.66
N SER A 466 -21.08 8.98 -15.91
CA SER A 466 -20.18 7.96 -16.47
C SER A 466 -20.02 6.74 -15.57
N CYS A 467 -19.64 5.61 -16.16
CA CYS A 467 -19.38 4.36 -15.46
C CYS A 467 -18.15 3.65 -16.04
N ILE A 468 -17.22 3.23 -15.18
CA ILE A 468 -16.09 2.37 -15.54
C ILE A 468 -16.11 1.07 -14.74
N THR A 469 -15.92 -0.07 -15.41
CA THR A 469 -15.59 -1.35 -14.76
C THR A 469 -14.13 -1.70 -15.05
N ILE A 470 -13.30 -1.62 -14.01
CA ILE A 470 -11.90 -2.03 -14.03
C ILE A 470 -11.86 -3.56 -13.83
N PRO A 471 -11.12 -4.31 -14.66
CA PRO A 471 -11.20 -5.77 -14.67
C PRO A 471 -10.59 -6.36 -13.40
N ALA A 472 -11.03 -7.54 -12.96
CA ALA A 472 -10.30 -8.26 -11.92
C ALA A 472 -8.92 -8.71 -12.43
N SER A 473 -7.88 -8.54 -11.61
CA SER A 473 -6.49 -8.88 -11.94
C SER A 473 -5.74 -9.14 -10.64
N ALA A 474 -4.75 -10.04 -10.64
CA ALA A 474 -3.92 -10.25 -9.45
C ALA A 474 -3.19 -8.96 -9.02
N GLN A 475 -2.79 -8.14 -10.00
CA GLN A 475 -2.12 -6.86 -9.81
C GLN A 475 -2.69 -5.84 -10.82
N HIS A 476 -2.97 -4.64 -10.34
CA HIS A 476 -3.28 -3.45 -11.13
C HIS A 476 -2.13 -2.46 -10.94
N ASP A 477 -1.17 -2.53 -11.86
CA ASP A 477 0.03 -1.71 -11.84
C ASP A 477 -0.26 -0.38 -12.55
N ILE A 478 -0.47 0.70 -11.79
CA ILE A 478 -0.89 2.01 -12.29
C ILE A 478 0.22 3.03 -11.98
N SER A 479 0.99 3.41 -13.00
CA SER A 479 2.11 4.37 -12.88
C SER A 479 1.65 5.84 -12.89
N GLY A 480 0.37 6.10 -12.64
CA GLY A 480 -0.22 7.43 -12.51
C GLY A 480 -1.24 7.48 -11.37
N SER A 481 -2.12 8.47 -11.45
CA SER A 481 -3.19 8.73 -10.49
C SER A 481 -4.51 8.06 -10.91
N VAL A 482 -5.39 7.84 -9.93
CA VAL A 482 -6.75 7.34 -10.17
C VAL A 482 -7.73 8.39 -9.67
N ASN A 483 -8.51 8.96 -10.59
CA ASN A 483 -9.52 9.97 -10.28
C ASN A 483 -10.90 9.52 -10.78
N LEU A 484 -11.80 9.22 -9.84
CA LEU A 484 -13.13 8.68 -10.12
C LEU A 484 -14.21 9.70 -9.76
N ALA A 485 -14.71 10.45 -10.74
CA ALA A 485 -15.85 11.36 -10.56
C ALA A 485 -17.17 10.82 -11.16
N GLY A 486 -17.11 9.75 -11.96
CA GLY A 486 -18.24 8.89 -12.34
C GLY A 486 -18.40 7.68 -11.42
N GLY A 487 -19.31 6.77 -11.75
CA GLY A 487 -19.43 5.48 -11.08
C GLY A 487 -18.27 4.56 -11.46
N ALA A 488 -17.82 3.72 -10.52
CA ALA A 488 -16.75 2.78 -10.79
C ALA A 488 -16.96 1.43 -10.10
N ARG A 489 -16.59 0.34 -10.79
CA ARG A 489 -16.44 -0.99 -10.21
C ARG A 489 -14.97 -1.39 -10.29
N LEU A 490 -14.36 -1.63 -9.13
CA LEU A 490 -13.02 -2.15 -8.99
C LEU A 490 -13.10 -3.68 -8.91
N GLY A 491 -12.53 -4.36 -9.91
CA GLY A 491 -12.36 -5.81 -9.88
C GLY A 491 -11.45 -6.25 -8.73
N ASP A 492 -11.58 -7.53 -8.34
CA ASP A 492 -10.71 -8.15 -7.32
C ASP A 492 -9.24 -7.97 -7.69
N GLY A 493 -8.40 -7.59 -6.72
CA GLY A 493 -6.98 -7.39 -6.94
C GLY A 493 -6.29 -6.38 -6.04
N ILE A 494 -5.00 -6.20 -6.32
CA ILE A 494 -4.12 -5.26 -5.64
C ILE A 494 -3.86 -4.08 -6.58
N TYR A 495 -4.29 -2.91 -6.16
CA TYR A 495 -4.12 -1.66 -6.89
C TYR A 495 -2.87 -0.94 -6.39
N THR A 496 -1.80 -0.98 -7.17
CA THR A 496 -0.58 -0.22 -6.94
C THR A 496 -0.64 1.08 -7.71
N VAL A 497 -1.07 2.15 -7.02
CA VAL A 497 -1.30 3.49 -7.59
C VAL A 497 -0.12 4.39 -7.25
N ASP A 498 0.68 4.73 -8.26
CA ASP A 498 1.90 5.50 -8.03
C ASP A 498 1.60 6.97 -7.67
N GLY A 499 0.55 7.56 -8.25
CA GLY A 499 0.09 8.91 -7.92
C GLY A 499 -0.81 8.95 -6.68
N TYR A 500 -1.97 9.60 -6.82
CA TYR A 500 -3.01 9.66 -5.80
C TYR A 500 -4.24 8.84 -6.19
N PHE A 501 -5.11 8.55 -5.22
CA PHE A 501 -6.42 7.93 -5.43
C PHE A 501 -7.53 8.85 -4.92
N SER A 502 -8.37 9.35 -5.83
CA SER A 502 -9.46 10.25 -5.48
C SER A 502 -10.81 9.79 -6.02
N VAL A 503 -11.84 10.08 -5.24
CA VAL A 503 -13.23 9.78 -5.59
C VAL A 503 -14.07 11.03 -5.32
N ASN A 504 -14.64 11.59 -6.38
CA ASN A 504 -15.49 12.79 -6.33
C ASN A 504 -16.79 12.56 -7.10
N THR A 505 -17.53 11.53 -6.72
CA THR A 505 -18.69 11.09 -7.52
C THR A 505 -19.92 11.95 -7.26
N GLY A 506 -20.61 12.34 -8.32
CA GLY A 506 -21.86 13.10 -8.28
C GLY A 506 -23.15 12.26 -8.24
N GLY A 507 -23.05 10.95 -7.98
CA GLY A 507 -24.20 10.05 -7.78
C GLY A 507 -24.39 8.98 -8.86
N ALA A 508 -23.51 8.93 -9.86
CA ALA A 508 -23.48 7.84 -10.82
C ALA A 508 -23.06 6.55 -10.11
N SER A 509 -23.84 5.49 -10.27
CA SER A 509 -23.45 4.14 -9.89
C SER A 509 -23.49 3.28 -11.15
N CYS A 510 -22.48 2.41 -11.31
CA CYS A 510 -22.39 1.46 -12.42
C CYS A 510 -23.48 0.38 -12.34
N SER A 511 -24.76 0.77 -12.31
CA SER A 511 -25.91 -0.06 -11.93
C SER A 511 -25.72 -0.76 -10.57
N ASP A 512 -24.97 -0.14 -9.66
CA ASP A 512 -24.72 -0.63 -8.31
C ASP A 512 -25.49 0.24 -7.30
N SER A 513 -25.54 -0.21 -6.05
CA SER A 513 -26.11 0.55 -4.93
C SER A 513 -25.21 1.67 -4.40
N VAL A 514 -23.94 1.70 -4.84
CA VAL A 514 -22.91 2.66 -4.41
C VAL A 514 -22.17 3.20 -5.63
N ALA A 515 -21.59 4.39 -5.50
CA ALA A 515 -20.95 5.05 -6.64
C ALA A 515 -19.64 4.35 -7.04
N VAL A 516 -18.83 3.99 -6.05
CA VAL A 516 -17.62 3.18 -6.26
C VAL A 516 -17.70 1.92 -5.41
N SER A 517 -17.54 0.75 -6.02
CA SER A 517 -17.51 -0.55 -5.31
C SER A 517 -16.26 -1.35 -5.62
N GLY A 518 -15.78 -2.10 -4.62
CA GLY A 518 -14.66 -3.02 -4.74
C GLY A 518 -14.74 -4.14 -3.70
N LYS A 519 -14.57 -5.39 -4.14
CA LYS A 519 -14.52 -6.57 -3.26
C LYS A 519 -13.20 -7.29 -3.41
N ASN A 520 -12.60 -7.67 -2.28
CA ASN A 520 -11.25 -8.21 -2.19
C ASN A 520 -10.21 -7.25 -2.82
N VAL A 521 -10.35 -5.96 -2.51
CA VAL A 521 -9.49 -4.91 -3.08
C VAL A 521 -8.53 -4.40 -2.02
N THR A 522 -7.25 -4.41 -2.33
CA THR A 522 -6.20 -3.69 -1.59
C THR A 522 -5.69 -2.55 -2.46
N ILE A 523 -5.67 -1.33 -1.95
CA ILE A 523 -5.11 -0.16 -2.64
C ILE A 523 -3.86 0.26 -1.90
N ILE A 524 -2.72 0.33 -2.57
CA ILE A 524 -1.52 0.99 -2.07
C ILE A 524 -1.21 2.23 -2.92
N ILE A 525 -0.91 3.33 -2.23
CA ILE A 525 -0.75 4.65 -2.83
C ILE A 525 0.62 5.21 -2.47
N SER A 526 1.40 5.58 -3.47
CA SER A 526 2.74 6.12 -3.24
C SER A 526 2.70 7.60 -2.87
N GLY A 527 1.73 8.35 -3.41
CA GLY A 527 1.56 9.77 -3.19
C GLY A 527 2.75 10.60 -3.68
N VAL A 528 3.50 10.13 -4.68
CA VAL A 528 4.56 10.94 -5.33
C VAL A 528 3.97 12.10 -6.10
N GLU A 529 2.76 11.91 -6.61
CA GLU A 529 1.90 12.97 -7.13
C GLU A 529 0.70 13.11 -6.22
N THR A 530 0.28 14.34 -6.02
CA THR A 530 -0.95 14.68 -5.31
C THR A 530 -1.71 15.69 -6.13
N PRO A 531 -3.02 15.80 -5.96
CA PRO A 531 -3.76 16.81 -6.68
C PRO A 531 -3.27 18.24 -6.36
N SER A 532 -3.20 19.10 -7.38
CA SER A 532 -2.65 20.46 -7.27
C SER A 532 -3.66 21.49 -6.76
N ASP A 533 -4.93 21.35 -7.11
CA ASP A 533 -5.98 22.38 -6.95
C ASP A 533 -7.33 21.75 -6.68
N TRP A 534 -7.96 22.08 -5.54
CA TRP A 534 -9.28 21.66 -5.02
C TRP A 534 -9.18 21.27 -3.53
N GLU A 535 -10.29 20.77 -2.97
CA GLU A 535 -10.42 20.39 -1.57
C GLU A 535 -9.43 19.31 -1.14
N CYS A 536 -9.00 18.41 -2.04
CA CYS A 536 -8.05 17.33 -1.70
C CYS A 536 -6.59 17.64 -2.06
N LYS A 537 -6.24 18.92 -2.12
CA LYS A 537 -4.88 19.34 -2.44
C LYS A 537 -3.86 18.71 -1.48
N GLY A 538 -2.80 18.12 -2.03
CA GLY A 538 -1.73 17.53 -1.23
C GLY A 538 -2.09 16.23 -0.51
N LYS A 539 -3.19 15.58 -0.89
CA LYS A 539 -3.62 14.29 -0.30
C LYS A 539 -3.30 13.14 -1.25
N ALA A 540 -2.84 12.04 -0.68
CA ALA A 540 -2.62 10.79 -1.41
C ALA A 540 -3.94 10.04 -1.63
N PHE A 541 -4.87 10.12 -0.68
CA PHE A 541 -6.21 9.56 -0.81
C PHE A 541 -7.26 10.62 -0.53
N CYS A 542 -8.31 10.69 -1.35
CA CYS A 542 -9.41 11.60 -1.07
C CYS A 542 -10.80 11.11 -1.47
N LEU A 543 -11.79 11.41 -0.61
CA LEU A 543 -13.21 11.18 -0.87
C LEU A 543 -14.03 12.47 -0.70
N THR A 544 -14.77 12.85 -1.73
CA THR A 544 -15.66 14.02 -1.75
C THR A 544 -16.98 13.71 -2.46
N GLY A 545 -17.91 14.66 -2.47
CA GLY A 545 -19.09 14.62 -3.35
C GLY A 545 -20.33 13.92 -2.79
N GLY A 546 -20.42 13.71 -1.48
CA GLY A 546 -21.66 13.23 -0.83
C GLY A 546 -22.02 11.75 -1.00
N ASN A 547 -21.37 11.06 -1.95
CA ASN A 547 -21.72 9.71 -2.36
C ASN A 547 -20.84 8.63 -1.70
N ALA A 548 -21.37 7.40 -1.68
CA ALA A 548 -20.74 6.28 -0.99
C ALA A 548 -19.73 5.53 -1.88
N ILE A 549 -18.51 5.33 -1.37
CA ILE A 549 -17.62 4.25 -1.80
C ILE A 549 -17.77 3.05 -0.85
N THR A 550 -17.76 1.83 -1.37
CA THR A 550 -17.67 0.60 -0.58
C THR A 550 -16.48 -0.25 -1.01
N LEU A 551 -15.52 -0.44 -0.12
CA LEU A 551 -14.34 -1.30 -0.34
C LEU A 551 -14.28 -2.38 0.74
N THR A 552 -14.03 -3.61 0.32
CA THR A 552 -13.73 -4.71 1.24
C THR A 552 -12.38 -5.32 0.88
N ALA A 553 -11.44 -5.28 1.82
CA ALA A 553 -10.16 -5.95 1.70
C ALA A 553 -10.35 -7.48 1.61
N PRO A 554 -9.38 -8.21 1.03
CA PRO A 554 -9.35 -9.66 1.10
C PRO A 554 -9.46 -10.13 2.55
N GLN A 555 -10.24 -11.18 2.81
CA GLN A 555 -10.40 -11.75 4.17
C GLN A 555 -9.39 -12.86 4.47
N THR A 556 -8.71 -13.37 3.44
CA THR A 556 -7.75 -14.46 3.51
C THR A 556 -6.55 -14.18 2.60
N GLY A 557 -5.46 -14.93 2.76
CA GLY A 557 -4.24 -14.76 1.96
C GLY A 557 -3.24 -13.77 2.56
N SER A 558 -2.18 -13.47 1.83
CA SER A 558 -1.07 -12.63 2.32
C SER A 558 -1.54 -11.21 2.67
N TYR A 559 -2.35 -10.59 1.80
CA TYR A 559 -2.85 -9.22 1.96
C TYR A 559 -4.19 -9.14 2.69
N ALA A 560 -4.53 -10.18 3.48
CA ALA A 560 -5.76 -10.20 4.24
C ALA A 560 -5.85 -8.95 5.15
N ASN A 561 -7.03 -8.33 5.15
CA ASN A 561 -7.35 -7.14 5.93
C ASN A 561 -6.55 -5.88 5.58
N LEU A 562 -5.84 -5.82 4.46
CA LEU A 562 -5.22 -4.57 3.99
C LEU A 562 -6.15 -3.90 2.97
N ALA A 563 -6.79 -2.79 3.34
CA ALA A 563 -7.73 -2.09 2.47
C ALA A 563 -7.08 -0.94 1.71
N VAL A 564 -6.56 0.05 2.43
CA VAL A 564 -5.93 1.25 1.86
C VAL A 564 -4.64 1.53 2.61
N ILE A 565 -3.54 1.52 1.89
CA ILE A 565 -2.19 1.69 2.42
C ILE A 565 -1.58 2.95 1.77
N GLY A 566 -1.32 3.96 2.59
CA GLY A 566 -0.69 5.21 2.17
C GLY A 566 0.85 5.13 2.14
N PRO A 567 1.51 6.28 1.98
CA PRO A 567 2.97 6.35 1.88
C PRO A 567 3.68 5.79 3.13
N GLN A 568 4.66 4.91 2.87
CA GLN A 568 5.38 4.16 3.92
C GLN A 568 6.67 4.84 4.40
N THR A 569 7.12 5.90 3.73
CA THR A 569 8.34 6.64 4.09
C THR A 569 8.00 7.89 4.90
N SER A 570 8.77 8.17 5.95
CA SER A 570 8.63 9.39 6.75
C SER A 570 8.94 10.68 5.99
N LYS A 571 9.54 10.58 4.80
CA LYS A 571 9.75 11.72 3.89
C LYS A 571 8.48 12.13 3.15
N ASN A 572 7.49 11.25 3.06
CA ASN A 572 6.21 11.54 2.42
C ASN A 572 5.11 11.53 3.49
N THR A 573 4.67 12.73 3.86
CA THR A 573 3.62 12.94 4.87
C THR A 573 2.24 13.16 4.27
N THR A 574 2.08 12.91 2.96
CA THR A 574 0.78 13.03 2.31
C THR A 574 -0.21 12.04 2.92
N GLY A 575 -1.37 12.58 3.27
CA GLY A 575 -2.37 11.90 4.08
C GLY A 575 -3.61 11.49 3.30
N ALA A 576 -4.67 11.20 4.03
CA ALA A 576 -6.00 10.95 3.51
C ALA A 576 -6.96 12.05 3.93
N GLU A 577 -7.93 12.35 3.07
CA GLU A 577 -9.01 13.30 3.38
C GLU A 577 -10.37 12.76 2.98
N ILE A 578 -11.34 12.89 3.87
CA ILE A 578 -12.75 12.61 3.61
C ILE A 578 -13.49 13.89 3.94
N THR A 579 -13.94 14.61 2.92
CA THR A 579 -14.48 15.96 3.09
C THR A 579 -15.73 16.19 2.23
N SER A 580 -16.37 17.35 2.39
CA SER A 580 -17.52 17.78 1.59
C SER A 580 -18.61 16.72 1.45
N GLY A 581 -19.00 16.15 2.59
CA GLY A 581 -20.02 15.11 2.71
C GLY A 581 -19.61 13.74 2.17
N GLY A 582 -18.37 13.53 1.74
CA GLY A 582 -17.88 12.24 1.23
C GLY A 582 -18.16 11.09 2.20
N ARG A 583 -18.59 9.93 1.68
CA ARG A 583 -18.98 8.78 2.50
C ARG A 583 -18.22 7.53 2.09
N GLY A 584 -17.60 6.85 3.05
CA GLY A 584 -16.88 5.59 2.83
C GLY A 584 -17.40 4.46 3.71
N LYS A 585 -17.56 3.28 3.11
CA LYS A 585 -17.72 2.01 3.82
C LYS A 585 -16.53 1.13 3.49
N ILE A 586 -15.54 1.09 4.39
CA ILE A 586 -14.29 0.38 4.16
C ILE A 586 -14.16 -0.75 5.18
N SER A 587 -13.70 -1.92 4.73
CA SER A 587 -13.33 -3.02 5.61
C SER A 587 -11.89 -3.40 5.35
N GLY A 588 -11.07 -3.39 6.39
CA GLY A 588 -9.64 -3.60 6.40
C GLY A 588 -8.90 -2.39 6.97
N ALA A 589 -7.57 -2.47 6.98
CA ALA A 589 -6.69 -1.45 7.51
C ALA A 589 -6.68 -0.26 6.56
N PHE A 590 -6.92 0.91 7.11
CA PHE A 590 -6.77 2.20 6.46
C PHE A 590 -5.57 2.89 7.10
N TYR A 591 -4.40 2.75 6.47
CA TYR A 591 -3.10 2.91 7.10
C TYR A 591 -2.26 3.99 6.42
N PHE A 592 -2.07 5.12 7.11
CA PHE A 592 -1.25 6.27 6.70
C PHE A 592 -0.24 6.61 7.80
N PRO A 593 0.80 5.79 8.01
CA PRO A 593 1.67 5.88 9.20
C PRO A 593 2.38 7.23 9.37
N ASN A 594 2.61 7.93 8.25
CA ASN A 594 3.32 9.21 8.21
C ASN A 594 2.40 10.40 7.84
N GLY A 595 1.12 10.14 7.55
CA GLY A 595 0.18 11.13 7.05
C GLY A 595 -1.02 11.37 7.97
N LEU A 596 -1.59 12.57 7.92
CA LEU A 596 -2.85 12.91 8.59
C LEU A 596 -4.02 12.21 7.89
N ILE A 597 -4.91 11.60 8.66
CA ILE A 597 -6.25 11.21 8.19
C ILE A 597 -7.23 12.28 8.66
N ASP A 598 -7.74 13.07 7.73
CA ASP A 598 -8.63 14.20 8.02
C ASP A 598 -10.06 13.94 7.57
N PHE A 599 -11.02 14.23 8.44
CA PHE A 599 -12.45 14.16 8.17
C PHE A 599 -13.06 15.56 8.30
N GLY A 600 -13.18 16.28 7.19
CA GLY A 600 -13.75 17.63 7.13
C GLY A 600 -15.18 17.67 6.61
N GLY A 601 -15.85 18.81 6.70
CA GLY A 601 -17.06 19.12 5.93
C GLY A 601 -18.19 18.07 5.95
N GLY A 602 -18.40 17.40 7.09
CA GLY A 602 -19.42 16.35 7.23
C GLY A 602 -19.04 14.99 6.62
N GLY A 603 -17.75 14.75 6.36
CA GLY A 603 -17.22 13.48 5.86
C GLY A 603 -17.51 12.30 6.78
N GLN A 604 -17.75 11.12 6.22
CA GLN A 604 -18.12 9.93 6.97
C GLN A 604 -17.32 8.72 6.50
N ILE A 605 -16.77 7.96 7.43
CA ILE A 605 -16.25 6.62 7.15
C ILE A 605 -16.81 5.62 8.16
N GLY A 606 -17.09 4.41 7.69
CA GLY A 606 -17.55 3.33 8.55
C GLY A 606 -17.19 1.96 8.02
N ASP A 607 -17.50 0.94 8.82
CA ASP A 607 -17.37 -0.45 8.40
C ASP A 607 -18.28 -0.76 7.19
N ALA A 608 -17.74 -1.47 6.21
CA ALA A 608 -18.58 -2.19 5.25
C ALA A 608 -19.38 -3.30 5.96
N ALA A 609 -20.50 -3.73 5.38
CA ALA A 609 -21.34 -4.77 5.99
C ALA A 609 -20.52 -6.03 6.32
N THR A 610 -20.60 -6.52 7.57
CA THR A 610 -19.81 -7.66 8.09
C THR A 610 -18.28 -7.47 8.09
N GLY A 611 -17.81 -6.24 7.87
CA GLY A 611 -16.39 -5.88 7.76
C GLY A 611 -15.76 -5.32 9.04
N CYS A 612 -14.46 -5.04 8.95
CA CYS A 612 -13.66 -4.52 10.05
C CYS A 612 -12.72 -3.39 9.61
N LEU A 613 -13.07 -2.15 9.89
CA LEU A 613 -12.23 -0.98 9.66
C LEU A 613 -11.29 -0.80 10.84
N GLN A 614 -10.02 -0.54 10.53
CA GLN A 614 -9.05 -0.03 11.51
C GLN A 614 -8.37 1.20 10.90
N LEU A 615 -8.48 2.34 11.56
CA LEU A 615 -7.87 3.60 11.15
C LEU A 615 -6.52 3.76 11.86
N ILE A 616 -5.45 3.91 11.09
CA ILE A 616 -4.11 4.08 11.64
C ILE A 616 -3.46 5.22 10.85
N GLY A 617 -3.22 6.36 11.50
CA GLY A 617 -2.64 7.56 10.88
C GLY A 617 -1.49 8.11 11.72
N ALA A 618 -0.69 9.01 11.15
CA ALA A 618 0.23 9.82 11.97
C ALA A 618 -0.56 10.71 12.94
N SER A 619 -1.67 11.27 12.45
CA SER A 619 -2.68 11.97 13.25
C SER A 619 -4.06 11.74 12.64
N ILE A 620 -5.11 11.98 13.41
CA ILE A 620 -6.50 11.79 13.02
C ILE A 620 -7.29 13.02 13.45
N SER A 621 -7.91 13.69 12.48
CA SER A 621 -8.68 14.92 12.69
C SER A 621 -10.12 14.74 12.23
N LEU A 622 -11.08 15.14 13.05
CA LEU A 622 -12.50 15.18 12.70
C LEU A 622 -13.05 16.59 12.94
N SER A 623 -13.65 17.18 11.91
CA SER A 623 -14.30 18.49 11.96
C SER A 623 -15.65 18.55 11.23
N GLY A 624 -16.48 19.53 11.58
CA GLY A 624 -17.64 19.93 10.77
C GLY A 624 -18.75 18.88 10.66
N GLY A 625 -19.10 18.20 11.76
CA GLY A 625 -20.17 17.19 11.79
C GLY A 625 -19.80 15.84 11.16
N SER A 626 -18.52 15.61 10.87
CA SER A 626 -17.99 14.33 10.40
C SER A 626 -18.18 13.17 11.39
N GLN A 627 -18.12 11.96 10.85
CA GLN A 627 -18.28 10.71 11.59
C GLN A 627 -17.25 9.66 11.19
N ALA A 628 -16.65 8.99 12.16
CA ALA A 628 -15.79 7.82 11.92
C ALA A 628 -16.27 6.64 12.77
N MET A 629 -16.67 5.55 12.12
CA MET A 629 -17.06 4.30 12.75
C MET A 629 -16.02 3.23 12.46
N SER A 630 -15.34 2.74 13.49
CA SER A 630 -14.26 1.77 13.40
C SER A 630 -14.44 0.78 14.54
N GLU A 631 -15.16 -0.32 14.29
CA GLU A 631 -15.67 -1.17 15.38
C GLU A 631 -14.81 -2.40 15.70
N CYS A 632 -13.68 -2.64 15.05
CA CYS A 632 -12.83 -3.78 15.42
C CYS A 632 -11.36 -3.64 15.02
N THR A 633 -10.58 -4.62 15.44
CA THR A 633 -9.12 -4.56 15.39
C THR A 633 -8.59 -5.68 14.53
N LEU A 634 -7.75 -5.35 13.56
CA LEU A 634 -7.22 -6.31 12.59
C LEU A 634 -5.98 -6.98 13.17
N SER A 635 -6.17 -7.82 14.20
CA SER A 635 -5.05 -8.49 14.84
C SER A 635 -4.61 -9.69 14.01
N ARG A 636 -3.50 -9.55 13.27
CA ARG A 636 -2.49 -10.61 13.23
C ARG A 636 -1.55 -10.32 14.39
N THR A 637 -1.72 -11.04 15.50
CA THR A 637 -0.86 -10.98 16.68
C THR A 637 0.57 -11.33 16.31
N GLN A 638 1.38 -10.34 15.92
CA GLN A 638 2.78 -10.32 16.30
C GLN A 638 2.88 -9.40 17.51
N SER A 639 2.98 -10.02 18.68
CA SER A 639 3.14 -9.26 19.90
C SER A 639 4.51 -8.58 19.88
N LYS A 640 4.53 -7.25 19.86
CA LYS A 640 5.75 -6.48 19.82
C LYS A 640 6.44 -6.54 21.19
N VAL A 641 7.60 -7.18 21.22
CA VAL A 641 8.53 -7.16 22.36
C VAL A 641 9.57 -6.09 22.06
N THR A 642 9.80 -5.20 23.04
CA THR A 642 10.82 -4.16 22.90
C THR A 642 11.74 -4.20 24.10
N LEU A 643 13.04 -4.28 23.84
CA LEU A 643 14.08 -4.08 24.85
C LEU A 643 13.98 -2.67 25.43
N VAL A 644 13.95 -2.58 26.74
CA VAL A 644 13.95 -1.35 27.52
C VAL A 644 15.23 -1.38 28.36
N GLN A 645 16.21 -0.61 27.91
CA GLN A 645 17.44 -0.35 28.65
C GLN A 645 17.27 0.83 29.60
#